data_AF-A0A8E0RDD7-F1
#
_entry.id   AF-A0A8E0RDD7-F1
#
_cell.length_a   1.000
_cell.length_b   1.000
_cell.length_c   1.000
_cell.angle_alpha   90.00
_cell.angle_beta   90.00
_cell.angle_gamma   90.00
#
_symmetry.space_group_name_H-M   'P 1'
#
loop_
_entity.id
_entity.type
_entity.pdbx_description
1 polymer ?
#
loop_
_entity_poly.entity_id
_entity_poly.type
_entity_poly.pdbx_seq_one_letter_code
_entity_poly.pdbx_strand_id
1 'polypeptide(L)'
;MINKKWILLAIIVVSSCLLGTKVEAASAVNNYIIKNNIKPVSETLSIGRIYNQNTNKNGGINMDYTGGKPRMVIIHEVGVDGGTINGSIDYMVRTQDSAFVHSFVDGSQLITIADKGKKSWGSGGWGNQYGIQIEQMRVTTSVAFYKQIVTLAKWTADQMIIYDMGAPKLMSSPSSPQRNDLSIKPDGNLASHKMIAYKFNQTTSHVDPDEYWARFGYDMNQFRDLVEYYYNQLEAPKITSTSVEGNPATGDFKVRVKTSGAVTKVSVPIWSHANGQDDLFWYQATKVKDGEYLATFDGVNHNYESGLYAIHAYAYNSSKQTSSAVNNSLQVNYPTTPIVHYQTHVESIGWQQSVVDGITSGTVGKSLRVEAIKLAVTGNVSGGIQYQTHVQSVGWQNSVANNALSGTTGKLLRVEAVRIDLTGDLKSQFDIYYRVQSQDRGWLGWAKNGGSAGTQGFRQRLETMQVKLVKKGAAFDVGGDAFLTSDLAVRYQTHIQDVGWQTSVKDGAVSGTIGKSLRLESVKINVDNVAFNKMTGGVQYQTHVQSIGWQNPVSDNTLSGTTGKSLRVEAIRINLTGTLAQNYDVYYRVNVQDKGWLGWAKNGASAGTQGFALRLEAMQVKLIKKGTPFDVGGEAFFDSELAVNYQTHVQNLGWQAAVKNGADSGTSGKSLRLEGIKIDVANVAFHKMTGGIQYQTHVQKIGWQNTVSDNALSGTTGQGLRLEALRINLTGTLSQNYDVYYRVHVQDRGWLGWAQNGASAGSQGLSLRLEAIQIKLVKKGIGFDVGGTAFVVSDDKPTPTPTPTLPAPSFNLQGVNDTQKAWLGSIYPSAQKLAKENDLFPSIMVSQAIAESAWGQSELATNANNLFGVKADASWKGYKYKAWTTEVVNGQTIKVQADFRKYNSQAESLTDYVTKIRTTMNGSAYRYQGVWRSNARTYQNAAQALKDGGYATDPDYPKNLIDRIVKYRLDTLD
;
A
#
# COMPACT_ATOMS: atom_id res chain seq x y z
N MET A 1 -75.55 -25.40 -57.41
CA MET A 1 -75.53 -24.21 -56.51
C MET A 1 -74.82 -23.10 -57.28
N ILE A 2 -75.36 -21.91 -57.58
CA ILE A 2 -76.06 -20.90 -56.73
C ILE A 2 -75.04 -20.33 -55.73
N ASN A 3 -74.63 -19.05 -55.64
CA ASN A 3 -74.94 -17.70 -56.23
C ASN A 3 -73.59 -16.93 -56.43
N LYS A 4 -73.37 -15.61 -56.66
CA LYS A 4 -73.83 -14.41 -57.47
C LYS A 4 -72.83 -13.28 -57.07
N LYS A 5 -72.41 -12.23 -57.81
CA LYS A 5 -72.55 -11.62 -59.17
C LYS A 5 -71.11 -11.08 -59.54
N TRP A 6 -70.62 -10.92 -60.79
CA TRP A 6 -71.04 -10.13 -61.99
C TRP A 6 -70.82 -8.60 -61.94
N ILE A 7 -70.54 -7.99 -63.12
CA ILE A 7 -70.67 -6.55 -63.54
C ILE A 7 -69.52 -5.60 -63.08
N LEU A 8 -68.90 -4.72 -63.91
CA LEU A 8 -68.87 -4.55 -65.39
C LEU A 8 -67.78 -3.51 -65.84
N LEU A 9 -67.47 -3.50 -67.14
CA LEU A 9 -67.09 -2.36 -68.03
C LEU A 9 -65.96 -1.34 -67.70
N ALA A 10 -64.99 -1.22 -68.61
CA ALA A 10 -64.48 0.05 -69.20
C ALA A 10 -63.65 -0.30 -70.47
N ILE A 11 -64.22 -0.18 -71.67
CA ILE A 11 -64.12 0.97 -72.60
C ILE A 11 -62.72 1.14 -73.22
N ILE A 12 -62.65 0.91 -74.53
CA ILE A 12 -61.53 1.28 -75.40
C ILE A 12 -61.67 2.77 -75.75
N VAL A 13 -60.63 3.56 -75.53
CA VAL A 13 -60.43 4.85 -76.20
C VAL A 13 -59.10 4.81 -76.93
N VAL A 14 -59.15 4.79 -78.26
CA VAL A 14 -57.98 5.11 -79.08
C VAL A 14 -57.78 6.62 -79.01
N SER A 15 -56.77 7.07 -78.26
CA SER A 15 -56.31 8.45 -78.29
C SER A 15 -54.89 8.50 -78.83
N SER A 16 -54.75 8.89 -80.09
CA SER A 16 -53.47 9.00 -80.79
C SER A 16 -52.73 10.28 -80.38
N CYS A 17 -52.22 10.32 -79.14
CA CYS A 17 -51.24 11.32 -78.74
C CYS A 17 -49.86 10.91 -79.27
N LEU A 18 -49.24 11.77 -80.09
CA LEU A 18 -47.85 11.60 -80.48
C LEU A 18 -46.98 11.72 -79.21
N LEU A 19 -46.38 10.61 -78.79
CA LEU A 19 -45.22 10.66 -77.91
C LEU A 19 -44.07 11.26 -78.72
N GLY A 20 -43.97 12.59 -78.68
CA GLY A 20 -42.85 13.34 -79.23
C GLY A 20 -41.58 12.95 -78.48
N THR A 21 -40.87 11.96 -79.01
CA THR A 21 -39.56 11.54 -78.49
C THR A 21 -38.59 12.70 -78.65
N LYS A 22 -38.40 13.47 -77.57
CA LYS A 22 -37.20 14.27 -77.39
C LYS A 22 -36.02 13.31 -77.27
N VAL A 23 -35.48 12.91 -78.42
CA VAL A 23 -34.15 12.34 -78.51
C VAL A 23 -33.19 13.48 -78.20
N GLU A 24 -32.83 13.63 -76.93
CA GLU A 24 -31.68 14.45 -76.56
C GLU A 24 -30.45 13.86 -77.28
N ALA A 25 -29.65 14.71 -77.92
CA ALA A 25 -28.63 14.26 -78.87
C ALA A 25 -27.54 13.46 -78.12
N ALA A 26 -27.55 12.14 -78.30
CA ALA A 26 -26.69 11.22 -77.56
C ALA A 26 -25.22 11.62 -77.67
N SER A 27 -24.60 11.93 -76.52
CA SER A 27 -23.22 12.40 -76.41
C SER A 27 -22.24 11.59 -77.25
N ALA A 28 -21.47 12.26 -78.12
CA ALA A 28 -20.40 11.63 -78.87
C ALA A 28 -19.35 10.97 -77.96
N VAL A 29 -19.11 11.55 -76.78
CA VAL A 29 -18.21 11.03 -75.73
C VAL A 29 -18.77 9.74 -75.12
N ASN A 30 -20.02 9.75 -74.65
CA ASN A 30 -20.65 8.55 -74.06
C ASN A 30 -20.77 7.42 -75.09
N ASN A 31 -21.20 7.75 -76.31
CA ASN A 31 -21.29 6.80 -77.42
C ASN A 31 -19.92 6.17 -77.72
N TYR A 32 -18.84 6.95 -77.71
CA TYR A 32 -17.49 6.41 -77.90
C TYR A 32 -17.05 5.53 -76.72
N ILE A 33 -17.29 5.96 -75.47
CA ILE A 33 -16.95 5.20 -74.25
C ILE A 33 -17.66 3.84 -74.24
N ILE A 34 -18.97 3.82 -74.49
CA ILE A 34 -19.81 2.62 -74.45
C ILE A 34 -19.48 1.70 -75.63
N LYS A 35 -19.45 2.22 -76.87
CA LYS A 35 -19.18 1.42 -78.08
C LYS A 35 -17.81 0.76 -78.07
N ASN A 36 -16.78 1.44 -77.54
CA ASN A 36 -15.42 0.90 -77.44
C ASN A 36 -15.16 0.19 -76.10
N ASN A 37 -16.17 0.01 -75.24
CA ASN A 37 -16.10 -0.74 -73.99
C ASN A 37 -14.94 -0.28 -73.07
N ILE A 38 -14.71 1.04 -73.01
CA ILE A 38 -13.55 1.62 -72.31
C ILE A 38 -13.68 1.33 -70.82
N LYS A 39 -12.72 0.58 -70.27
CA LYS A 39 -12.78 0.17 -68.86
C LYS A 39 -12.43 1.31 -67.92
N PRO A 40 -13.10 1.46 -66.76
CA PRO A 40 -12.68 2.37 -65.69
C PRO A 40 -11.33 1.94 -65.08
N VAL A 41 -10.79 2.76 -64.19
CA VAL A 41 -9.67 2.43 -63.28
C VAL A 41 -10.24 2.00 -61.91
N SER A 42 -9.62 1.03 -61.24
CA SER A 42 -9.97 0.66 -59.85
C SER A 42 -9.58 1.74 -58.84
N GLU A 43 -10.34 1.85 -57.76
CA GLU A 43 -10.10 2.80 -56.67
C GLU A 43 -8.91 2.36 -55.81
N THR A 44 -7.93 3.25 -55.63
CA THR A 44 -6.82 3.10 -54.67
C THR A 44 -7.13 3.86 -53.39
N LEU A 45 -7.08 3.19 -52.24
CA LEU A 45 -7.32 3.80 -50.93
C LEU A 45 -6.01 4.25 -50.28
N SER A 46 -5.89 5.56 -50.04
CA SER A 46 -4.76 6.21 -49.34
C SER A 46 -5.26 6.99 -48.12
N ILE A 47 -6.15 6.36 -47.34
CA ILE A 47 -6.85 6.94 -46.19
C ILE A 47 -5.89 7.25 -45.03
N GLY A 48 -6.22 8.26 -44.22
CA GLY A 48 -5.47 8.64 -43.02
C GLY A 48 -4.48 9.78 -43.21
N ARG A 49 -4.30 10.26 -44.46
CA ARG A 49 -3.49 11.46 -44.77
C ARG A 49 -4.19 12.77 -44.37
N ILE A 50 -5.52 12.78 -44.36
CA ILE A 50 -6.33 13.90 -43.87
C ILE A 50 -6.63 13.69 -42.38
N TYR A 51 -6.04 14.51 -41.50
CA TYR A 51 -6.36 14.54 -40.08
C TYR A 51 -7.65 15.31 -39.78
N ASN A 52 -8.10 16.20 -40.67
CA ASN A 52 -9.27 17.05 -40.41
C ASN A 52 -10.62 16.31 -40.36
N GLN A 53 -10.66 15.03 -40.76
CA GLN A 53 -11.80 14.14 -40.52
C GLN A 53 -11.78 13.44 -39.13
N ASN A 54 -10.83 13.81 -38.26
CA ASN A 54 -10.77 13.41 -36.87
C ASN A 54 -11.11 14.62 -35.97
N THR A 55 -12.26 14.57 -35.32
CA THR A 55 -12.79 15.60 -34.42
C THR A 55 -11.81 15.98 -33.29
N ASN A 56 -10.94 15.06 -32.87
CA ASN A 56 -9.94 15.31 -31.83
C ASN A 56 -8.67 16.02 -32.36
N LYS A 57 -8.57 16.25 -33.68
CA LYS A 57 -7.44 16.91 -34.35
C LYS A 57 -7.82 18.20 -35.08
N ASN A 58 -9.09 18.40 -35.39
CA ASN A 58 -9.61 19.55 -36.15
C ASN A 58 -10.23 20.66 -35.26
N GLY A 59 -9.92 20.66 -33.95
CA GLY A 59 -10.49 21.62 -32.99
C GLY A 59 -11.92 21.30 -32.50
N GLY A 60 -12.40 20.06 -32.64
CA GLY A 60 -13.73 19.64 -32.18
C GLY A 60 -14.85 19.78 -33.22
N ILE A 61 -14.51 20.04 -34.48
CA ILE A 61 -15.48 20.23 -35.57
C ILE A 61 -16.14 18.89 -35.93
N ASN A 62 -17.47 18.86 -35.96
CA ASN A 62 -18.24 17.68 -36.33
C ASN A 62 -18.21 17.43 -37.85
N MET A 63 -17.63 16.29 -38.23
CA MET A 63 -17.43 15.86 -39.62
C MET A 63 -18.48 14.86 -40.11
N ASP A 64 -19.55 14.61 -39.36
CA ASP A 64 -20.67 13.77 -39.80
C ASP A 64 -21.59 14.54 -40.76
N TYR A 65 -22.09 13.88 -41.81
CA TYR A 65 -23.00 14.51 -42.79
C TYR A 65 -24.35 14.94 -42.18
N THR A 66 -25.01 15.95 -42.77
CA THR A 66 -26.31 16.46 -42.28
C THR A 66 -27.43 15.43 -42.50
N GLY A 67 -27.65 14.58 -41.50
CA GLY A 67 -28.52 13.40 -41.57
C GLY A 67 -27.79 12.06 -41.60
N GLY A 68 -26.52 12.00 -41.19
CA GLY A 68 -25.76 10.78 -40.92
C GLY A 68 -25.16 10.07 -42.14
N LYS A 69 -25.51 10.47 -43.36
CA LYS A 69 -24.92 9.97 -44.61
C LYS A 69 -24.89 11.08 -45.69
N PRO A 70 -23.96 11.02 -46.67
CA PRO A 70 -24.00 11.92 -47.82
C PRO A 70 -25.27 11.69 -48.64
N ARG A 71 -25.67 12.73 -49.39
CA ARG A 71 -26.86 12.73 -50.26
C ARG A 71 -26.57 13.05 -51.72
N MET A 72 -25.35 13.48 -52.04
CA MET A 72 -24.95 13.85 -53.39
C MET A 72 -23.48 13.54 -53.66
N VAL A 73 -23.12 13.45 -54.94
CA VAL A 73 -21.74 13.55 -55.41
C VAL A 73 -21.55 14.92 -56.06
N ILE A 74 -20.41 15.55 -55.77
CA ILE A 74 -20.00 16.86 -56.29
C ILE A 74 -18.76 16.66 -57.13
N ILE A 75 -18.84 17.10 -58.37
CA ILE A 75 -17.77 16.99 -59.36
C ILE A 75 -16.99 18.31 -59.40
N HIS A 76 -15.67 18.22 -59.24
CA HIS A 76 -14.73 19.33 -59.26
C HIS A 76 -13.67 19.18 -60.35
N GLU A 77 -12.82 20.20 -60.50
CA GLU A 77 -11.57 20.14 -61.24
C GLU A 77 -10.47 20.97 -60.54
N VAL A 78 -9.20 20.57 -60.71
CA VAL A 78 -8.08 21.17 -59.96
C VAL A 78 -7.64 22.56 -60.45
N GLY A 79 -8.42 23.23 -61.31
CA GLY A 79 -8.14 24.55 -61.88
C GLY A 79 -6.90 24.73 -62.77
N VAL A 80 -5.93 23.80 -62.74
CA VAL A 80 -4.61 23.93 -63.40
C VAL A 80 -4.34 22.84 -64.45
N ASP A 81 -3.70 23.24 -65.54
CA ASP A 81 -3.29 22.36 -66.63
C ASP A 81 -1.88 21.79 -66.33
N GLY A 82 -1.62 20.51 -66.63
CA GLY A 82 -0.28 19.89 -66.54
C GLY A 82 0.17 19.38 -65.17
N GLY A 83 -0.67 19.47 -64.13
CA GLY A 83 -0.38 18.87 -62.81
C GLY A 83 -0.46 17.33 -62.80
N THR A 84 0.08 16.69 -61.75
CA THR A 84 -0.07 15.24 -61.51
C THR A 84 -0.97 14.96 -60.31
N ILE A 85 -1.70 13.83 -60.32
CA ILE A 85 -2.64 13.46 -59.26
C ILE A 85 -1.98 13.40 -57.87
N ASN A 86 -0.78 12.82 -57.78
CA ASN A 86 -0.01 12.75 -56.53
C ASN A 86 0.48 14.14 -56.08
N GLY A 87 0.86 15.02 -57.01
CA GLY A 87 1.22 16.41 -56.70
C GLY A 87 0.06 17.20 -56.09
N SER A 88 -1.15 17.06 -56.66
CA SER A 88 -2.38 17.68 -56.15
C SER A 88 -2.78 17.12 -54.78
N ILE A 89 -2.69 15.80 -54.59
CA ILE A 89 -2.91 15.14 -53.29
C ILE A 89 -1.91 15.65 -52.25
N ASP A 90 -0.63 15.71 -52.57
CA ASP A 90 0.41 16.13 -51.64
C ASP A 90 0.30 17.63 -51.30
N TYR A 91 -0.15 18.46 -52.24
CA TYR A 91 -0.54 19.85 -51.97
C TYR A 91 -1.72 19.91 -51.00
N MET A 92 -2.83 19.23 -51.32
CA MET A 92 -4.06 19.25 -50.52
C MET A 92 -3.88 18.67 -49.11
N VAL A 93 -3.01 17.66 -48.94
CA VAL A 93 -2.65 17.13 -47.61
C VAL A 93 -1.86 18.15 -46.77
N ARG A 94 -1.09 19.05 -47.40
CA ARG A 94 -0.42 20.17 -46.70
C ARG A 94 -1.35 21.35 -46.42
N THR A 95 -2.39 21.57 -47.25
CA THR A 95 -3.33 22.70 -47.13
C THR A 95 -4.71 22.31 -46.60
N GLN A 96 -4.83 21.14 -45.97
CA GLN A 96 -6.11 20.53 -45.56
C GLN A 96 -6.94 21.32 -44.54
N ASP A 97 -6.36 22.32 -43.87
CA ASP A 97 -7.06 23.27 -43.01
C ASP A 97 -7.86 24.32 -43.80
N SER A 98 -7.50 24.56 -45.07
CA SER A 98 -8.19 25.49 -45.97
C SER A 98 -9.22 24.78 -46.85
N ALA A 99 -8.84 23.66 -47.48
CA ALA A 99 -9.73 22.86 -48.29
C ALA A 99 -9.20 21.42 -48.43
N PHE A 100 -10.11 20.45 -48.51
CA PHE A 100 -9.80 19.11 -49.00
C PHE A 100 -11.04 18.43 -49.61
N VAL A 101 -10.82 17.44 -50.48
CA VAL A 101 -11.86 16.57 -51.05
C VAL A 101 -11.63 15.11 -50.67
N HIS A 102 -12.50 14.20 -51.11
CA HIS A 102 -12.38 12.78 -50.80
C HIS A 102 -11.44 12.04 -51.73
N SER A 103 -11.55 12.30 -53.03
CA SER A 103 -10.88 11.52 -54.07
C SER A 103 -10.41 12.38 -55.23
N PHE A 104 -9.47 11.87 -56.00
CA PHE A 104 -8.97 12.44 -57.24
C PHE A 104 -9.05 11.41 -58.38
N VAL A 105 -9.19 11.87 -59.62
CA VAL A 105 -9.19 11.02 -60.82
C VAL A 105 -8.48 11.69 -62.01
N ASP A 106 -7.72 10.89 -62.74
CA ASP A 106 -7.13 11.25 -64.04
C ASP A 106 -7.37 10.16 -65.10
N GLY A 107 -6.72 10.24 -66.26
CA GLY A 107 -6.82 9.25 -67.34
C GLY A 107 -6.16 7.89 -67.05
N SER A 108 -5.66 7.66 -65.83
CA SER A 108 -4.85 6.48 -65.45
C SER A 108 -4.99 6.06 -63.99
N GLN A 109 -5.35 6.97 -63.08
CA GLN A 109 -5.45 6.73 -61.63
C GLN A 109 -6.79 7.23 -61.04
N LEU A 110 -7.25 6.55 -59.99
CA LEU A 110 -8.36 6.95 -59.13
C LEU A 110 -7.93 6.71 -57.67
N ILE A 111 -7.86 7.77 -56.85
CA ILE A 111 -7.27 7.70 -55.51
C ILE A 111 -8.19 8.40 -54.49
N THR A 112 -8.64 7.68 -53.45
CA THR A 112 -9.34 8.26 -52.29
C THR A 112 -8.34 8.53 -51.17
N ILE A 113 -8.35 9.75 -50.62
CA ILE A 113 -7.47 10.18 -49.52
C ILE A 113 -8.22 10.46 -48.20
N ALA A 114 -9.54 10.62 -48.26
CA ALA A 114 -10.40 10.92 -47.12
C ALA A 114 -11.60 9.93 -47.04
N ASP A 115 -12.07 9.67 -45.82
CA ASP A 115 -13.22 8.83 -45.52
C ASP A 115 -14.51 9.42 -46.12
N LYS A 116 -15.11 8.70 -47.09
CA LYS A 116 -16.34 9.07 -47.80
C LYS A 116 -17.60 9.00 -46.93
N GLY A 117 -17.51 8.44 -45.72
CA GLY A 117 -18.58 8.49 -44.71
C GLY A 117 -18.65 9.81 -43.94
N LYS A 118 -17.69 10.71 -44.11
CA LYS A 118 -17.57 12.00 -43.41
C LYS A 118 -17.48 13.17 -44.39
N LYS A 119 -17.77 14.38 -43.93
CA LYS A 119 -17.65 15.62 -44.71
C LYS A 119 -16.22 15.83 -45.25
N SER A 120 -16.13 16.63 -46.31
CA SER A 120 -14.91 17.30 -46.78
C SER A 120 -15.15 18.80 -46.96
N TRP A 121 -14.12 19.58 -47.34
CA TRP A 121 -14.13 21.05 -47.28
C TRP A 121 -13.88 21.77 -48.63
N GLY A 122 -14.12 21.14 -49.78
CA GLY A 122 -13.91 21.74 -51.10
C GLY A 122 -15.07 22.58 -51.66
N SER A 123 -16.33 22.25 -51.38
CA SER A 123 -17.50 22.77 -52.12
C SER A 123 -18.31 23.85 -51.40
N GLY A 124 -17.69 24.63 -50.51
CA GLY A 124 -18.37 25.66 -49.71
C GLY A 124 -19.30 25.11 -48.61
N GLY A 125 -19.68 25.99 -47.67
CA GLY A 125 -20.34 25.62 -46.41
C GLY A 125 -21.70 24.89 -46.52
N TRP A 126 -22.37 24.94 -47.67
CA TRP A 126 -23.58 24.15 -47.94
C TRP A 126 -23.24 22.78 -48.54
N GLY A 127 -22.48 22.72 -49.64
CA GLY A 127 -22.19 21.44 -50.30
C GLY A 127 -21.36 20.49 -49.43
N ASN A 128 -20.48 21.04 -48.58
CA ASN A 128 -19.72 20.30 -47.56
C ASN A 128 -20.62 19.51 -46.57
N GLN A 129 -21.91 19.87 -46.42
CA GLN A 129 -22.85 19.19 -45.52
C GLN A 129 -23.53 17.96 -46.13
N TYR A 130 -23.44 17.77 -47.44
CA TYR A 130 -24.22 16.77 -48.18
C TYR A 130 -23.41 15.97 -49.20
N GLY A 131 -22.30 16.51 -49.72
CA GLY A 131 -21.59 15.96 -50.86
C GLY A 131 -20.38 15.09 -50.52
N ILE A 132 -20.22 13.99 -51.26
CA ILE A 132 -18.90 13.41 -51.52
C ILE A 132 -18.29 14.21 -52.68
N GLN A 133 -17.05 14.68 -52.51
CA GLN A 133 -16.36 15.57 -53.45
C GLN A 133 -15.21 14.83 -54.14
N ILE A 134 -15.13 14.94 -55.47
CA ILE A 134 -14.06 14.34 -56.28
C ILE A 134 -13.45 15.33 -57.26
N GLU A 135 -12.12 15.36 -57.29
CA GLU A 135 -11.30 16.26 -58.11
C GLU A 135 -10.85 15.61 -59.41
N GLN A 136 -11.00 16.34 -60.52
CA GLN A 136 -10.48 15.94 -61.82
C GLN A 136 -9.17 16.65 -62.13
N MET A 137 -8.13 15.88 -62.42
CA MET A 137 -6.92 16.41 -63.06
C MET A 137 -7.23 16.81 -64.50
N ARG A 138 -6.85 18.01 -64.93
CA ARG A 138 -7.08 18.43 -66.33
C ARG A 138 -6.14 17.69 -67.29
N VAL A 139 -6.69 16.75 -68.06
CA VAL A 139 -5.99 16.02 -69.13
C VAL A 139 -6.13 16.69 -70.49
N THR A 140 -5.17 16.48 -71.39
CA THR A 140 -5.02 17.20 -72.68
C THR A 140 -5.37 16.39 -73.93
N THR A 141 -5.75 15.11 -73.81
CA THR A 141 -6.11 14.25 -74.95
C THR A 141 -7.46 13.58 -74.76
N SER A 142 -8.20 13.38 -75.85
CA SER A 142 -9.52 12.76 -75.82
C SER A 142 -9.49 11.34 -75.24
N VAL A 143 -8.42 10.56 -75.52
CA VAL A 143 -8.27 9.20 -74.96
C VAL A 143 -8.15 9.23 -73.44
N ALA A 144 -7.33 10.14 -72.88
CA ALA A 144 -7.23 10.33 -71.44
C ALA A 144 -8.55 10.84 -70.84
N PHE A 145 -9.24 11.75 -71.53
CA PHE A 145 -10.52 12.31 -71.09
C PHE A 145 -11.61 11.22 -71.04
N TYR A 146 -11.74 10.39 -72.07
CA TYR A 146 -12.69 9.27 -72.08
C TYR A 146 -12.42 8.28 -70.95
N LYS A 147 -11.14 8.00 -70.67
CA LYS A 147 -10.70 7.11 -69.60
C LYS A 147 -10.91 7.69 -68.19
N GLN A 148 -10.78 9.01 -68.04
CA GLN A 148 -11.14 9.75 -66.81
C GLN A 148 -12.66 9.76 -66.60
N ILE A 149 -13.43 10.21 -67.59
CA ILE A 149 -14.89 10.34 -67.53
C ILE A 149 -15.57 8.99 -67.26
N VAL A 150 -15.13 7.90 -67.90
CA VAL A 150 -15.72 6.57 -67.61
C VAL A 150 -15.41 6.08 -66.19
N THR A 151 -14.21 6.40 -65.68
CA THR A 151 -13.80 6.08 -64.31
C THR A 151 -14.63 6.88 -63.30
N LEU A 152 -14.76 8.19 -63.52
CA LEU A 152 -15.53 9.11 -62.71
C LEU A 152 -17.03 8.78 -62.71
N ALA A 153 -17.61 8.43 -63.85
CA ALA A 153 -19.03 8.09 -63.97
C ALA A 153 -19.36 6.78 -63.25
N LYS A 154 -18.56 5.74 -63.48
CA LYS A 154 -18.70 4.45 -62.76
C LYS A 154 -18.52 4.63 -61.25
N TRP A 155 -17.49 5.37 -60.84
CA TRP A 155 -17.24 5.65 -59.42
C TRP A 155 -18.37 6.44 -58.76
N THR A 156 -18.95 7.41 -59.47
CA THR A 156 -20.10 8.19 -59.01
C THR A 156 -21.33 7.31 -58.84
N ALA A 157 -21.61 6.42 -59.80
CA ALA A 157 -22.68 5.42 -59.69
C ALA A 157 -22.45 4.47 -58.50
N ASP A 158 -21.21 4.02 -58.28
CA ASP A 158 -20.85 3.25 -57.09
C ASP A 158 -21.14 4.01 -55.80
N GLN A 159 -20.80 5.31 -55.70
CA GLN A 159 -21.08 6.09 -54.49
C GLN A 159 -22.59 6.28 -54.26
N MET A 160 -23.36 6.53 -55.34
CA MET A 160 -24.82 6.66 -55.27
C MET A 160 -25.48 5.37 -54.78
N ILE A 161 -24.97 4.20 -55.18
CA ILE A 161 -25.38 2.93 -54.61
C ILE A 161 -24.89 2.81 -53.16
N ILE A 162 -23.58 2.87 -52.88
CA ILE A 162 -22.97 2.65 -51.55
C ILE A 162 -23.68 3.43 -50.44
N TYR A 163 -24.03 4.70 -50.71
CA TYR A 163 -24.67 5.59 -49.75
C TYR A 163 -26.20 5.71 -49.91
N ASP A 164 -26.84 4.93 -50.79
CA ASP A 164 -28.29 4.90 -50.98
C ASP A 164 -28.83 6.31 -51.30
N MET A 165 -28.29 6.91 -52.38
CA MET A 165 -28.67 8.24 -52.88
C MET A 165 -29.79 8.18 -53.94
N GLY A 166 -30.11 6.99 -54.45
CA GLY A 166 -31.01 6.78 -55.60
C GLY A 166 -30.33 6.99 -56.96
N ALA A 167 -31.11 6.84 -58.03
CA ALA A 167 -30.64 7.04 -59.41
C ALA A 167 -30.14 8.48 -59.67
N PRO A 168 -29.15 8.69 -60.55
CA PRO A 168 -28.50 9.99 -60.74
C PRO A 168 -29.46 11.07 -61.26
N LYS A 169 -29.59 12.13 -60.47
CA LYS A 169 -30.42 13.29 -60.74
C LYS A 169 -29.62 14.57 -60.50
N LEU A 170 -29.50 15.42 -61.51
CA LEU A 170 -28.90 16.74 -61.35
C LEU A 170 -29.69 17.58 -60.33
N MET A 171 -28.97 18.25 -59.44
CA MET A 171 -29.49 19.33 -58.61
C MET A 171 -30.01 20.47 -59.51
N SER A 172 -31.10 21.15 -59.16
CA SER A 172 -31.52 22.30 -59.99
C SER A 172 -30.56 23.48 -59.80
N SER A 173 -30.17 24.15 -60.88
CA SER A 173 -29.31 25.34 -60.88
C SER A 173 -30.06 26.50 -61.56
N PRO A 174 -30.02 27.72 -60.99
CA PRO A 174 -30.46 28.92 -61.70
C PRO A 174 -29.49 29.28 -62.83
N SER A 175 -29.91 30.18 -63.72
CA SER A 175 -29.09 30.70 -64.83
C SER A 175 -28.09 31.80 -64.43
N SER A 176 -28.22 32.35 -63.22
CA SER A 176 -27.31 33.35 -62.65
C SER A 176 -27.14 33.11 -61.13
N PRO A 177 -26.07 33.61 -60.49
CA PRO A 177 -25.81 33.32 -59.08
C PRO A 177 -26.81 33.96 -58.11
N GLN A 178 -27.34 33.15 -57.18
CA GLN A 178 -28.36 33.50 -56.20
C GLN A 178 -27.87 33.29 -54.76
N ARG A 179 -28.60 33.87 -53.79
CA ARG A 179 -28.39 33.66 -52.35
C ARG A 179 -29.64 33.05 -51.70
N ASN A 180 -29.84 31.75 -51.92
CA ASN A 180 -30.97 31.01 -51.35
C ASN A 180 -30.72 30.56 -49.90
N ASP A 181 -31.77 30.17 -49.18
CA ASP A 181 -31.67 29.68 -47.78
C ASP A 181 -30.84 28.40 -47.68
N LEU A 182 -29.87 28.39 -46.76
CA LEU A 182 -28.96 27.27 -46.53
C LEU A 182 -29.62 26.07 -45.82
N SER A 183 -30.84 26.22 -45.30
CA SER A 183 -31.63 25.09 -44.77
C SER A 183 -32.17 24.15 -45.87
N ILE A 184 -32.22 24.63 -47.12
CA ILE A 184 -32.71 23.88 -48.27
C ILE A 184 -31.85 22.63 -48.48
N LYS A 185 -32.51 21.47 -48.59
CA LYS A 185 -31.88 20.17 -48.86
C LYS A 185 -31.60 20.00 -50.36
N PRO A 186 -30.62 19.18 -50.77
CA PRO A 186 -30.39 18.88 -52.18
C PRO A 186 -31.66 18.32 -52.85
N ASP A 187 -32.01 18.88 -54.01
CA ASP A 187 -33.13 18.44 -54.85
C ASP A 187 -32.71 17.48 -55.97
N GLY A 188 -31.39 17.23 -56.08
CA GLY A 188 -30.76 16.15 -56.84
C GLY A 188 -29.56 15.61 -56.07
N ASN A 189 -29.04 14.46 -56.51
CA ASN A 189 -27.90 13.76 -55.89
C ASN A 189 -26.60 13.88 -56.72
N LEU A 190 -26.60 14.71 -57.76
CA LEU A 190 -25.43 15.02 -58.58
C LEU A 190 -25.33 16.52 -58.86
N ALA A 191 -24.14 17.10 -58.71
CA ALA A 191 -23.90 18.51 -59.02
C ALA A 191 -22.46 18.76 -59.48
N SER A 192 -22.25 19.79 -60.30
CA SER A 192 -20.95 20.47 -60.40
C SER A 192 -20.81 21.50 -59.28
N HIS A 193 -19.58 21.94 -58.99
CA HIS A 193 -19.33 23.04 -58.05
C HIS A 193 -20.06 24.32 -58.48
N LYS A 194 -20.09 24.59 -59.80
CA LYS A 194 -20.87 25.67 -60.42
C LYS A 194 -22.34 25.67 -60.02
N MET A 195 -23.01 24.52 -60.08
CA MET A 195 -24.44 24.42 -59.74
C MET A 195 -24.70 24.79 -58.27
N ILE A 196 -23.74 24.50 -57.38
CA ILE A 196 -23.78 24.88 -55.96
C ILE A 196 -23.51 26.38 -55.79
N ALA A 197 -22.49 26.92 -56.45
CA ALA A 197 -22.19 28.36 -56.43
C ALA A 197 -23.34 29.20 -57.00
N TYR A 198 -23.99 28.75 -58.07
CA TYR A 198 -25.11 29.46 -58.67
C TYR A 198 -26.35 29.43 -57.77
N LYS A 199 -26.57 28.36 -57.00
CA LYS A 199 -27.72 28.26 -56.07
C LYS A 199 -27.46 28.92 -54.71
N PHE A 200 -26.23 28.90 -54.22
CA PHE A 200 -25.81 29.33 -52.88
C PHE A 200 -24.50 30.15 -52.91
N ASN A 201 -24.49 31.23 -53.69
CA ASN A 201 -23.31 32.08 -53.97
C ASN A 201 -22.72 32.77 -52.73
N GLN A 202 -23.42 32.74 -51.58
CA GLN A 202 -22.87 33.14 -50.29
C GLN A 202 -21.95 32.09 -49.63
N THR A 203 -21.77 30.91 -50.26
CA THR A 203 -20.97 29.80 -49.71
C THR A 203 -19.76 29.42 -50.55
N THR A 204 -19.78 29.71 -51.86
CA THR A 204 -18.72 29.49 -52.83
C THR A 204 -19.09 30.18 -54.16
N SER A 205 -18.09 30.60 -54.95
CA SER A 205 -18.26 31.28 -56.25
C SER A 205 -17.59 30.55 -57.42
N HIS A 206 -17.17 29.30 -57.20
CA HIS A 206 -16.50 28.42 -58.16
C HIS A 206 -17.43 27.97 -59.31
N VAL A 207 -16.85 27.64 -60.47
CA VAL A 207 -17.61 27.39 -61.73
C VAL A 207 -17.20 26.12 -62.48
N ASP A 208 -16.43 25.25 -61.84
CA ASP A 208 -15.97 23.95 -62.33
C ASP A 208 -17.04 22.85 -62.25
N PRO A 209 -16.93 21.77 -63.07
CA PRO A 209 -15.92 21.54 -64.10
C PRO A 209 -16.37 22.03 -65.50
N ASP A 210 -17.45 22.81 -65.59
CA ASP A 210 -18.13 23.18 -66.83
C ASP A 210 -17.18 23.68 -67.94
N GLU A 211 -16.26 24.60 -67.64
CA GLU A 211 -15.32 25.13 -68.64
C GLU A 211 -14.35 24.04 -69.14
N TYR A 212 -13.84 23.23 -68.22
CA TYR A 212 -12.92 22.12 -68.54
C TYR A 212 -13.59 21.07 -69.44
N TRP A 213 -14.83 20.70 -69.16
CA TRP A 213 -15.59 19.74 -69.96
C TRP A 213 -16.05 20.29 -71.32
N ALA A 214 -16.33 21.60 -71.40
CA ALA A 214 -16.62 22.26 -72.67
C ALA A 214 -15.46 22.14 -73.68
N ARG A 215 -14.20 22.07 -73.23
CA ARG A 215 -13.01 21.81 -74.08
C ARG A 215 -13.10 20.48 -74.86
N PHE A 216 -13.95 19.54 -74.41
CA PHE A 216 -14.19 18.23 -75.04
C PHE A 216 -15.62 18.07 -75.58
N GLY A 217 -16.43 19.13 -75.60
CA GLY A 217 -17.84 19.07 -76.02
C GLY A 217 -18.76 18.32 -75.04
N TYR A 218 -18.39 18.29 -73.76
CA TYR A 218 -19.04 17.50 -72.71
C TYR A 218 -19.69 18.39 -71.64
N ASP A 219 -20.73 17.89 -70.96
CA ASP A 219 -21.47 18.65 -69.93
C ASP A 219 -22.11 17.76 -68.85
N MET A 220 -22.69 18.38 -67.82
CA MET A 220 -23.30 17.69 -66.67
C MET A 220 -24.50 16.79 -67.00
N ASN A 221 -25.27 17.05 -68.06
CA ASN A 221 -26.34 16.15 -68.50
C ASN A 221 -25.74 14.90 -69.13
N GLN A 222 -24.78 15.07 -70.04
CA GLN A 222 -24.05 13.96 -70.65
C GLN A 222 -23.35 13.10 -69.57
N PHE A 223 -22.79 13.74 -68.54
CA PHE A 223 -22.23 13.02 -67.40
C PHE A 223 -23.29 12.26 -66.58
N ARG A 224 -24.43 12.89 -66.28
CA ARG A 224 -25.58 12.25 -65.62
C ARG A 224 -26.04 11.00 -66.39
N ASP A 225 -26.13 11.06 -67.71
CA ASP A 225 -26.50 9.91 -68.57
C ASP A 225 -25.50 8.75 -68.44
N LEU A 226 -24.20 9.04 -68.37
CA LEU A 226 -23.17 8.00 -68.24
C LEU A 226 -23.13 7.40 -66.83
N VAL A 227 -23.39 8.22 -65.79
CA VAL A 227 -23.61 7.71 -64.43
C VAL A 227 -24.86 6.83 -64.40
N GLU A 228 -25.94 7.19 -65.11
CA GLU A 228 -27.18 6.41 -65.14
C GLU A 228 -26.97 5.07 -65.86
N TYR A 229 -26.24 5.07 -66.98
CA TYR A 229 -25.80 3.85 -67.65
C TYR A 229 -25.07 2.91 -66.68
N TYR A 230 -24.11 3.39 -65.88
CA TYR A 230 -23.40 2.53 -64.94
C TYR A 230 -24.21 2.16 -63.68
N TYR A 231 -25.08 3.05 -63.19
CA TYR A 231 -25.99 2.77 -62.07
C TYR A 231 -26.92 1.60 -62.40
N ASN A 232 -27.48 1.59 -63.62
CA ASN A 232 -28.39 0.55 -64.10
C ASN A 232 -27.69 -0.78 -64.49
N GLN A 233 -26.35 -0.85 -64.46
CA GLN A 233 -25.55 -2.04 -64.80
C GLN A 233 -24.94 -2.72 -63.57
N LEU A 234 -25.24 -2.27 -62.35
CA LEU A 234 -24.62 -2.76 -61.12
C LEU A 234 -25.40 -3.93 -60.51
N GLU A 235 -24.89 -5.15 -60.74
CA GLU A 235 -25.46 -6.40 -60.23
C GLU A 235 -25.56 -6.44 -58.68
N ALA A 236 -26.57 -7.18 -58.22
CA ALA A 236 -26.74 -7.57 -56.82
C ALA A 236 -25.48 -8.27 -56.26
N PRO A 237 -25.19 -8.12 -54.95
CA PRO A 237 -24.00 -8.69 -54.33
C PRO A 237 -24.02 -10.21 -54.41
N LYS A 238 -22.91 -10.81 -54.81
CA LYS A 238 -22.75 -12.26 -54.97
C LYS A 238 -21.44 -12.73 -54.35
N ILE A 239 -21.48 -13.77 -53.53
CA ILE A 239 -20.26 -14.49 -53.10
C ILE A 239 -19.88 -15.46 -54.22
N THR A 240 -18.61 -15.42 -54.64
CA THR A 240 -18.07 -16.23 -55.75
C THR A 240 -17.24 -17.41 -55.25
N SER A 241 -16.58 -17.28 -54.09
CA SER A 241 -15.94 -18.38 -53.36
C SER A 241 -15.60 -17.98 -51.93
N THR A 242 -15.45 -18.98 -51.07
CA THR A 242 -15.02 -18.87 -49.68
C THR A 242 -13.91 -19.90 -49.40
N SER A 243 -12.92 -19.53 -48.59
CA SER A 243 -11.83 -20.45 -48.21
C SER A 243 -11.31 -20.16 -46.80
N VAL A 244 -10.69 -21.15 -46.18
CA VAL A 244 -9.97 -21.02 -44.91
C VAL A 244 -8.46 -21.02 -45.17
N GLU A 245 -7.73 -20.14 -44.48
CA GLU A 245 -6.27 -20.02 -44.52
C GLU A 245 -5.70 -20.09 -43.11
N GLY A 246 -4.48 -20.62 -42.94
CA GLY A 246 -3.84 -20.81 -41.63
C GLY A 246 -4.04 -22.20 -41.05
N ASN A 247 -3.95 -22.33 -39.72
CA ASN A 247 -4.06 -23.58 -38.98
C ASN A 247 -5.22 -23.55 -37.96
N PRO A 248 -6.37 -24.20 -38.28
CA PRO A 248 -7.51 -24.33 -37.37
C PRO A 248 -7.19 -25.02 -36.03
N ALA A 249 -6.18 -25.90 -35.97
CA ALA A 249 -5.81 -26.59 -34.73
C ALA A 249 -5.09 -25.68 -33.70
N THR A 250 -4.59 -24.51 -34.11
CA THR A 250 -4.00 -23.52 -33.19
C THR A 250 -4.89 -22.29 -32.99
N GLY A 251 -6.10 -22.27 -33.58
CA GLY A 251 -6.95 -21.08 -33.62
C GLY A 251 -6.41 -19.94 -34.49
N ASP A 252 -5.30 -20.13 -35.21
CA ASP A 252 -4.71 -19.14 -36.12
C ASP A 252 -5.23 -19.39 -37.54
N PHE A 253 -6.47 -18.98 -37.81
CA PHE A 253 -7.05 -19.10 -39.14
C PHE A 253 -7.88 -17.89 -39.58
N LYS A 254 -8.05 -17.78 -40.90
CA LYS A 254 -8.72 -16.66 -41.57
C LYS A 254 -9.71 -17.18 -42.59
N VAL A 255 -10.88 -16.55 -42.64
CA VAL A 255 -11.93 -16.84 -43.62
C VAL A 255 -11.85 -15.80 -44.72
N ARG A 256 -11.39 -16.23 -45.89
CA ARG A 256 -11.35 -15.41 -47.11
C ARG A 256 -12.68 -15.55 -47.84
N VAL A 257 -13.22 -14.42 -48.30
CA VAL A 257 -14.49 -14.32 -49.03
C VAL A 257 -14.25 -13.53 -50.30
N LYS A 258 -14.49 -14.13 -51.46
CA LYS A 258 -14.44 -13.46 -52.76
C LYS A 258 -15.86 -13.17 -53.25
N THR A 259 -16.04 -12.04 -53.91
CA THR A 259 -17.35 -11.51 -54.28
C THR A 259 -17.37 -10.84 -55.66
N SER A 260 -18.58 -10.67 -56.20
CA SER A 260 -18.89 -9.83 -57.37
C SER A 260 -20.18 -9.04 -57.11
N GLY A 261 -20.53 -8.14 -58.03
CA GLY A 261 -21.62 -7.17 -57.84
C GLY A 261 -21.26 -6.05 -56.86
N ALA A 262 -22.22 -5.18 -56.55
CA ALA A 262 -22.01 -4.04 -55.65
C ALA A 262 -21.96 -4.48 -54.18
N VAL A 263 -20.78 -4.67 -53.59
CA VAL A 263 -20.62 -5.12 -52.19
C VAL A 263 -20.13 -3.98 -51.28
N THR A 264 -20.96 -3.60 -50.30
CA THR A 264 -20.64 -2.57 -49.29
C THR A 264 -20.06 -3.16 -48.01
N LYS A 265 -20.46 -4.40 -47.66
CA LYS A 265 -20.08 -5.07 -46.41
C LYS A 265 -19.92 -6.58 -46.64
N VAL A 266 -18.97 -7.20 -45.97
CA VAL A 266 -18.92 -8.66 -45.77
C VAL A 266 -18.85 -8.97 -44.27
N SER A 267 -19.68 -9.90 -43.81
CA SER A 267 -19.68 -10.41 -42.43
C SER A 267 -19.56 -11.93 -42.43
N VAL A 268 -18.82 -12.46 -41.47
CA VAL A 268 -18.54 -13.89 -41.31
C VAL A 268 -18.93 -14.29 -39.88
N PRO A 269 -20.16 -14.77 -39.63
CA PRO A 269 -20.49 -15.38 -38.36
C PRO A 269 -19.83 -16.76 -38.23
N ILE A 270 -19.30 -17.01 -37.03
CA ILE A 270 -18.67 -18.27 -36.64
C ILE A 270 -19.21 -18.66 -35.26
N TRP A 271 -19.45 -19.94 -35.04
CA TRP A 271 -19.88 -20.50 -33.75
C TRP A 271 -19.50 -21.98 -33.64
N SER A 272 -19.32 -22.47 -32.43
CA SER A 272 -19.07 -23.88 -32.12
C SER A 272 -20.38 -24.69 -32.12
N HIS A 273 -20.29 -25.99 -32.36
CA HIS A 273 -21.43 -26.91 -32.17
C HIS A 273 -21.58 -27.35 -30.69
N ALA A 274 -20.67 -26.93 -29.81
CA ALA A 274 -20.81 -27.11 -28.37
C ALA A 274 -21.89 -26.17 -27.82
N ASN A 275 -22.42 -26.51 -26.64
CA ASN A 275 -23.20 -25.66 -25.72
C ASN A 275 -24.43 -24.90 -26.29
N GLY A 276 -24.79 -25.08 -27.57
CA GLY A 276 -25.98 -24.51 -28.19
C GLY A 276 -25.77 -23.19 -28.96
N GLN A 277 -24.56 -22.94 -29.51
CA GLN A 277 -24.20 -21.69 -30.20
C GLN A 277 -24.12 -20.46 -29.26
N ASP A 278 -23.80 -20.68 -27.98
CA ASP A 278 -23.59 -19.61 -26.98
C ASP A 278 -22.41 -18.70 -27.33
N ASP A 279 -21.51 -19.17 -28.19
CA ASP A 279 -20.29 -18.50 -28.66
C ASP A 279 -20.40 -17.82 -30.04
N LEU A 280 -21.62 -17.58 -30.53
CA LEU A 280 -21.85 -16.98 -31.85
C LEU A 280 -21.26 -15.56 -31.98
N PHE A 281 -20.20 -15.43 -32.79
CA PHE A 281 -19.52 -14.16 -33.03
C PHE A 281 -19.54 -13.75 -34.52
N TRP A 282 -19.90 -12.49 -34.78
CA TRP A 282 -19.99 -11.92 -36.13
C TRP A 282 -18.73 -11.14 -36.50
N TYR A 283 -17.79 -11.79 -37.19
CA TYR A 283 -16.58 -11.11 -37.67
C TYR A 283 -16.88 -10.19 -38.84
N GLN A 284 -16.47 -8.93 -38.73
CA GLN A 284 -16.48 -7.97 -39.84
C GLN A 284 -15.25 -8.24 -40.73
N ALA A 285 -15.46 -8.65 -41.98
CA ALA A 285 -14.35 -8.96 -42.87
C ALA A 285 -13.73 -7.68 -43.46
N THR A 286 -12.41 -7.57 -43.42
CA THR A 286 -11.66 -6.44 -43.97
C THR A 286 -11.50 -6.61 -45.48
N LYS A 287 -11.78 -5.57 -46.27
CA LYS A 287 -11.55 -5.57 -47.72
C LYS A 287 -10.04 -5.61 -48.00
N VAL A 288 -9.58 -6.65 -48.69
CA VAL A 288 -8.17 -6.82 -49.09
C VAL A 288 -7.92 -6.11 -50.43
N LYS A 289 -8.89 -6.18 -51.35
CA LYS A 289 -8.96 -5.45 -52.63
C LYS A 289 -10.39 -5.53 -53.18
N ASP A 290 -10.63 -5.00 -54.38
CA ASP A 290 -11.92 -5.17 -55.06
C ASP A 290 -12.29 -6.67 -55.20
N GLY A 291 -13.51 -7.02 -54.79
CA GLY A 291 -14.04 -8.39 -54.82
C GLY A 291 -13.39 -9.38 -53.84
N GLU A 292 -12.59 -8.95 -52.85
CA GLU A 292 -11.89 -9.87 -51.96
C GLU A 292 -11.74 -9.34 -50.52
N TYR A 293 -12.24 -10.11 -49.55
CA TYR A 293 -12.36 -9.75 -48.14
C TYR A 293 -11.79 -10.87 -47.24
N LEU A 294 -11.36 -10.53 -46.03
CA LEU A 294 -10.74 -11.45 -45.07
C LEU A 294 -11.23 -11.17 -43.64
N ALA A 295 -11.83 -12.17 -42.99
CA ALA A 295 -12.06 -12.19 -41.55
C ALA A 295 -10.96 -13.01 -40.87
N THR A 296 -10.47 -12.57 -39.71
CA THR A 296 -9.54 -13.37 -38.88
C THR A 296 -10.32 -13.88 -37.67
N PHE A 297 -10.25 -15.18 -37.42
CA PHE A 297 -10.85 -15.81 -36.24
C PHE A 297 -10.03 -15.46 -34.99
N ASP A 298 -10.69 -15.34 -33.83
CA ASP A 298 -10.03 -15.18 -32.54
C ASP A 298 -10.70 -16.07 -31.49
N GLY A 299 -9.94 -17.05 -30.99
CA GLY A 299 -10.43 -18.03 -30.01
C GLY A 299 -10.97 -17.41 -28.71
N VAL A 300 -10.60 -16.16 -28.39
CA VAL A 300 -11.20 -15.37 -27.30
C VAL A 300 -12.72 -15.33 -27.38
N ASN A 301 -13.26 -15.11 -28.58
CA ASN A 301 -14.70 -14.95 -28.78
C ASN A 301 -15.43 -16.29 -28.64
N HIS A 302 -14.68 -17.39 -28.70
CA HIS A 302 -15.14 -18.77 -28.71
C HIS A 302 -14.66 -19.59 -27.49
N ASN A 303 -14.16 -18.93 -26.46
CA ASN A 303 -13.91 -19.41 -25.10
C ASN A 303 -12.82 -20.43 -24.72
N TYR A 304 -11.95 -21.14 -25.42
CA TYR A 304 -11.48 -21.37 -26.76
C TYR A 304 -11.87 -22.85 -27.00
N GLU A 305 -13.13 -23.07 -27.31
CA GLU A 305 -13.77 -24.38 -27.29
C GLU A 305 -13.25 -25.28 -28.43
N SER A 306 -13.21 -26.59 -28.21
CA SER A 306 -12.74 -27.56 -29.23
C SER A 306 -13.89 -28.33 -29.84
N GLY A 307 -13.90 -28.46 -31.17
CA GLY A 307 -14.94 -29.19 -31.88
C GLY A 307 -15.18 -28.70 -33.30
N LEU A 308 -16.37 -29.02 -33.82
CA LEU A 308 -16.85 -28.50 -35.09
C LEU A 308 -17.32 -27.05 -34.93
N TYR A 309 -16.85 -26.17 -35.80
CA TYR A 309 -17.32 -24.79 -35.93
C TYR A 309 -18.07 -24.61 -37.24
N ALA A 310 -19.26 -24.01 -37.18
CA ALA A 310 -19.95 -23.55 -38.38
C ALA A 310 -19.38 -22.18 -38.80
N ILE A 311 -19.24 -21.97 -40.11
CA ILE A 311 -18.71 -20.73 -40.69
C ILE A 311 -19.59 -20.35 -41.88
N HIS A 312 -20.30 -19.23 -41.79
CA HIS A 312 -20.99 -18.65 -42.95
C HIS A 312 -20.28 -17.37 -43.40
N ALA A 313 -20.52 -16.96 -44.64
CA ALA A 313 -20.18 -15.63 -45.13
C ALA A 313 -21.43 -14.96 -45.72
N TYR A 314 -21.61 -13.67 -45.45
CA TYR A 314 -22.70 -12.83 -45.95
C TYR A 314 -22.10 -11.58 -46.62
N ALA A 315 -22.41 -11.36 -47.89
CA ALA A 315 -22.09 -10.15 -48.63
C ALA A 315 -23.37 -9.31 -48.79
N TYR A 316 -23.27 -8.03 -48.47
CA TYR A 316 -24.39 -7.08 -48.47
C TYR A 316 -24.13 -5.94 -49.46
N ASN A 317 -25.21 -5.38 -50.02
CA ASN A 317 -25.21 -4.04 -50.60
C ASN A 317 -25.99 -3.05 -49.73
N SER A 318 -25.96 -1.78 -50.12
CA SER A 318 -26.68 -0.67 -49.48
C SER A 318 -28.21 -0.87 -49.47
N SER A 319 -28.77 -1.41 -50.56
CA SER A 319 -30.19 -1.79 -50.69
C SER A 319 -30.57 -3.02 -49.83
N LYS A 320 -29.67 -3.51 -48.98
CA LYS A 320 -29.82 -4.70 -48.11
C LYS A 320 -30.11 -6.01 -48.87
N GLN A 321 -29.85 -6.06 -50.17
CA GLN A 321 -29.75 -7.34 -50.88
C GLN A 321 -28.56 -8.10 -50.30
N THR A 322 -28.70 -9.42 -50.15
CA THR A 322 -27.66 -10.26 -49.57
C THR A 322 -27.41 -11.51 -50.41
N SER A 323 -26.15 -11.89 -50.51
CA SER A 323 -25.73 -13.24 -50.89
C SER A 323 -25.08 -13.87 -49.68
N SER A 324 -25.40 -15.15 -49.44
CA SER A 324 -24.75 -15.94 -48.40
C SER A 324 -24.06 -17.16 -49.01
N ALA A 325 -23.01 -17.62 -48.34
CA ALA A 325 -22.33 -18.88 -48.61
C ALA A 325 -22.09 -19.58 -47.27
N VAL A 326 -22.42 -20.87 -47.21
CA VAL A 326 -22.13 -21.73 -46.06
C VAL A 326 -20.83 -22.46 -46.37
N ASN A 327 -19.79 -22.27 -45.54
CA ASN A 327 -18.69 -23.24 -45.52
C ASN A 327 -19.14 -24.43 -44.66
N ASN A 328 -18.77 -25.64 -45.08
CA ASN A 328 -18.92 -26.83 -44.24
C ASN A 328 -18.17 -26.66 -42.91
N SER A 329 -18.64 -27.35 -41.88
CA SER A 329 -18.10 -27.24 -40.52
C SER A 329 -16.59 -27.49 -40.46
N LEU A 330 -15.86 -26.55 -39.86
CA LEU A 330 -14.42 -26.58 -39.69
C LEU A 330 -14.09 -27.21 -38.33
N GLN A 331 -13.26 -28.26 -38.32
CA GLN A 331 -12.78 -28.82 -37.05
C GLN A 331 -11.66 -27.92 -36.46
N VAL A 332 -11.91 -27.38 -35.26
CA VAL A 332 -10.94 -26.66 -34.44
C VAL A 332 -10.54 -27.58 -33.29
N ASN A 333 -9.25 -27.91 -33.21
CA ASN A 333 -8.70 -28.88 -32.27
C ASN A 333 -7.59 -28.23 -31.44
N TYR A 334 -7.93 -27.48 -30.39
CA TYR A 334 -6.90 -26.90 -29.52
C TYR A 334 -6.02 -28.01 -28.90
N PRO A 335 -4.72 -27.78 -28.71
CA PRO A 335 -3.79 -28.80 -28.25
C PRO A 335 -4.16 -29.34 -26.86
N THR A 336 -4.08 -30.66 -26.71
CA THR A 336 -4.32 -31.36 -25.44
C THR A 336 -3.26 -31.06 -24.39
N THR A 337 -2.05 -30.68 -24.82
CA THR A 337 -1.00 -30.10 -23.97
C THR A 337 -1.40 -28.70 -23.52
N PRO A 338 -1.42 -28.40 -22.20
CA PRO A 338 -1.76 -27.08 -21.71
C PRO A 338 -0.94 -25.94 -22.34
N ILE A 339 -1.64 -24.92 -22.84
CA ILE A 339 -1.11 -23.68 -23.42
C ILE A 339 -1.87 -22.47 -22.88
N VAL A 340 -1.17 -21.41 -22.53
CA VAL A 340 -1.75 -20.12 -22.12
C VAL A 340 -1.96 -19.21 -23.32
N HIS A 341 -3.18 -18.70 -23.46
CA HIS A 341 -3.58 -17.70 -24.45
C HIS A 341 -3.83 -16.36 -23.75
N TYR A 342 -3.40 -15.25 -24.33
CA TYR A 342 -3.55 -13.93 -23.72
C TYR A 342 -3.56 -12.78 -24.73
N GLN A 343 -4.23 -11.70 -24.34
CA GLN A 343 -4.29 -10.45 -25.11
C GLN A 343 -4.30 -9.21 -24.20
N THR A 344 -3.90 -8.09 -24.77
CA THR A 344 -3.87 -6.77 -24.13
C THR A 344 -4.75 -5.77 -24.89
N HIS A 345 -5.57 -5.02 -24.16
CA HIS A 345 -6.23 -3.82 -24.66
C HIS A 345 -5.25 -2.63 -24.58
N VAL A 346 -4.86 -2.08 -25.73
CA VAL A 346 -3.87 -0.99 -25.82
C VAL A 346 -4.56 0.33 -26.18
N GLU A 347 -4.09 1.43 -25.59
CA GLU A 347 -4.50 2.79 -25.90
C GLU A 347 -4.58 3.06 -27.42
N SER A 348 -5.70 3.64 -27.86
CA SER A 348 -5.99 3.99 -29.26
C SER A 348 -5.93 2.85 -30.29
N ILE A 349 -5.72 1.60 -29.85
CA ILE A 349 -5.74 0.38 -30.68
C ILE A 349 -6.94 -0.49 -30.31
N GLY A 350 -7.30 -0.55 -29.03
CA GLY A 350 -8.31 -1.48 -28.52
C GLY A 350 -7.69 -2.85 -28.17
N TRP A 351 -8.52 -3.89 -28.16
CA TRP A 351 -8.05 -5.27 -28.00
C TRP A 351 -7.17 -5.69 -29.19
N GLN A 352 -5.97 -6.17 -28.90
CA GLN A 352 -5.12 -6.84 -29.86
C GLN A 352 -5.48 -8.33 -29.95
N GLN A 353 -5.12 -8.97 -31.05
CA GLN A 353 -5.34 -10.42 -31.23
C GLN A 353 -4.68 -11.24 -30.12
N SER A 354 -5.32 -12.35 -29.76
CA SER A 354 -4.75 -13.28 -28.78
C SER A 354 -3.45 -13.92 -29.27
N VAL A 355 -2.52 -14.12 -28.34
CA VAL A 355 -1.23 -14.78 -28.56
C VAL A 355 -0.99 -15.86 -27.51
N VAL A 356 -0.08 -16.78 -27.81
CA VAL A 356 0.23 -17.94 -26.96
C VAL A 356 1.60 -17.85 -26.28
N ASP A 357 1.82 -18.69 -25.26
CA ASP A 357 3.11 -19.11 -24.69
C ASP A 357 4.38 -18.37 -25.13
N GLY A 358 4.64 -17.24 -24.48
CA GLY A 358 5.87 -16.44 -24.63
C GLY A 358 5.86 -15.44 -25.78
N ILE A 359 4.82 -15.36 -26.60
CA ILE A 359 4.67 -14.34 -27.64
C ILE A 359 4.31 -12.97 -27.04
N THR A 360 4.85 -11.89 -27.59
CA THR A 360 4.70 -10.54 -27.03
C THR A 360 3.31 -9.97 -27.30
N SER A 361 2.51 -9.70 -26.26
CA SER A 361 1.22 -8.98 -26.37
C SER A 361 1.33 -7.56 -25.85
N GLY A 362 0.96 -6.56 -26.64
CA GLY A 362 1.13 -5.13 -26.34
C GLY A 362 1.79 -4.38 -27.49
N THR A 363 2.50 -3.30 -27.18
CA THR A 363 3.32 -2.59 -28.17
C THR A 363 4.71 -2.23 -27.64
N VAL A 364 5.75 -2.82 -28.23
CA VAL A 364 7.15 -2.43 -27.98
C VAL A 364 7.42 -1.09 -28.66
N GLY A 365 8.00 -0.13 -27.91
CA GLY A 365 8.56 1.11 -28.47
C GLY A 365 7.58 2.15 -29.01
N LYS A 366 6.26 1.92 -28.91
CA LYS A 366 5.22 2.87 -29.34
C LYS A 366 4.74 3.83 -28.25
N SER A 367 5.21 3.68 -27.01
CA SER A 367 4.82 4.49 -25.84
C SER A 367 3.32 4.47 -25.48
N LEU A 368 2.56 3.48 -25.97
CA LEU A 368 1.14 3.30 -25.65
C LEU A 368 0.98 2.46 -24.37
N ARG A 369 -0.04 2.78 -23.55
CA ARG A 369 -0.37 1.98 -22.36
C ARG A 369 -1.23 0.76 -22.71
N VAL A 370 -1.03 -0.33 -21.97
CA VAL A 370 -2.06 -1.36 -21.76
C VAL A 370 -3.06 -0.84 -20.73
N GLU A 371 -4.35 -0.98 -21.02
CA GLU A 371 -5.46 -0.56 -20.15
C GLU A 371 -6.19 -1.76 -19.51
N ALA A 372 -6.25 -2.90 -20.21
CA ALA A 372 -6.84 -4.16 -19.74
C ALA A 372 -6.15 -5.39 -20.34
N ILE A 373 -6.36 -6.55 -19.70
CA ILE A 373 -5.84 -7.87 -20.12
C ILE A 373 -6.93 -8.94 -20.03
N LYS A 374 -6.81 -9.97 -20.87
CA LYS A 374 -7.56 -11.24 -20.80
C LYS A 374 -6.58 -12.39 -20.97
N LEU A 375 -6.76 -13.47 -20.21
CA LEU A 375 -5.96 -14.70 -20.30
C LEU A 375 -6.85 -15.94 -20.14
N ALA A 376 -6.50 -17.03 -20.80
CA ALA A 376 -7.11 -18.34 -20.64
C ALA A 376 -6.05 -19.45 -20.77
N VAL A 377 -6.38 -20.67 -20.37
CA VAL A 377 -5.57 -21.86 -20.66
C VAL A 377 -6.45 -22.91 -21.32
N THR A 378 -5.97 -23.49 -22.42
CA THR A 378 -6.58 -24.66 -23.09
C THR A 378 -5.73 -25.90 -22.84
N GLY A 379 -6.35 -27.07 -22.66
CA GLY A 379 -5.66 -28.37 -22.61
C GLY A 379 -6.38 -29.38 -21.72
N ASN A 380 -5.95 -30.65 -21.75
CA ASN A 380 -6.63 -31.76 -21.09
C ASN A 380 -6.21 -31.95 -19.62
N VAL A 381 -6.00 -30.84 -18.88
CA VAL A 381 -5.62 -30.85 -17.46
C VAL A 381 -6.57 -29.97 -16.68
N SER A 382 -7.16 -30.49 -15.59
CA SER A 382 -8.20 -29.78 -14.85
C SER A 382 -7.70 -28.49 -14.17
N GLY A 383 -8.58 -27.51 -14.02
CA GLY A 383 -8.24 -26.18 -13.51
C GLY A 383 -8.15 -25.14 -14.62
N GLY A 384 -7.42 -24.06 -14.36
CA GLY A 384 -7.32 -22.92 -15.26
C GLY A 384 -6.43 -21.81 -14.69
N ILE A 385 -6.69 -20.58 -15.11
CA ILE A 385 -5.90 -19.40 -14.74
C ILE A 385 -6.72 -18.42 -13.87
N GLN A 386 -6.05 -17.76 -12.93
CA GLN A 386 -6.59 -16.63 -12.17
C GLN A 386 -5.61 -15.44 -12.23
N TYR A 387 -6.10 -14.22 -12.42
CA TYR A 387 -5.24 -13.05 -12.58
C TYR A 387 -5.89 -11.73 -12.15
N GLN A 388 -5.04 -10.74 -11.84
CA GLN A 388 -5.43 -9.38 -11.49
C GLN A 388 -4.40 -8.35 -11.96
N THR A 389 -4.88 -7.12 -12.19
CA THR A 389 -4.08 -5.95 -12.57
C THR A 389 -4.01 -4.92 -11.44
N HIS A 390 -2.88 -4.23 -11.32
CA HIS A 390 -2.77 -2.94 -10.61
C HIS A 390 -3.04 -1.82 -11.62
N VAL A 391 -4.09 -1.04 -11.40
CA VAL A 391 -4.54 0.03 -12.31
C VAL A 391 -4.30 1.39 -11.68
N GLN A 392 -3.85 2.35 -12.50
CA GLN A 392 -3.66 3.76 -12.11
C GLN A 392 -4.83 4.30 -11.29
N SER A 393 -4.52 4.87 -10.13
CA SER A 393 -5.49 5.49 -9.20
C SER A 393 -6.58 4.56 -8.64
N VAL A 394 -6.55 3.26 -8.96
CA VAL A 394 -7.48 2.23 -8.46
C VAL A 394 -6.76 1.23 -7.55
N GLY A 395 -5.48 0.95 -7.81
CA GLY A 395 -4.71 -0.06 -7.10
C GLY A 395 -4.92 -1.47 -7.67
N TRP A 396 -4.67 -2.49 -6.87
CA TRP A 396 -4.93 -3.88 -7.22
C TRP A 396 -6.44 -4.16 -7.28
N GLN A 397 -6.92 -4.60 -8.44
CA GLN A 397 -8.29 -5.09 -8.60
C GLN A 397 -8.44 -6.53 -8.07
N ASN A 398 -9.70 -6.98 -7.93
CA ASN A 398 -10.05 -8.36 -7.63
C ASN A 398 -9.49 -9.32 -8.70
N SER A 399 -9.18 -10.55 -8.30
CA SER A 399 -8.80 -11.60 -9.24
C SER A 399 -10.00 -12.10 -10.05
N VAL A 400 -9.76 -12.38 -11.34
CA VAL A 400 -10.73 -12.93 -12.29
C VAL A 400 -10.19 -14.24 -12.89
N ALA A 401 -11.08 -15.06 -13.48
CA ALA A 401 -10.76 -16.38 -14.05
C ALA A 401 -10.57 -16.34 -15.59
N ASN A 402 -10.41 -17.50 -16.23
CA ASN A 402 -10.32 -17.69 -17.70
C ASN A 402 -11.22 -16.69 -18.49
N ASN A 403 -10.63 -16.02 -19.49
CA ASN A 403 -11.25 -15.11 -20.46
C ASN A 403 -11.95 -13.86 -19.87
N ALA A 404 -11.96 -13.66 -18.55
CA ALA A 404 -12.60 -12.50 -17.92
C ALA A 404 -11.72 -11.23 -18.03
N LEU A 405 -12.35 -10.05 -18.03
CA LEU A 405 -11.62 -8.78 -18.14
C LEU A 405 -10.97 -8.40 -16.80
N SER A 406 -9.65 -8.17 -16.80
CA SER A 406 -8.95 -7.45 -15.72
C SER A 406 -8.39 -6.14 -16.27
N GLY A 407 -8.49 -5.05 -15.51
CA GLY A 407 -8.11 -3.70 -15.92
C GLY A 407 -9.32 -2.80 -16.17
N THR A 408 -9.23 -1.91 -17.16
CA THR A 408 -10.35 -1.08 -17.62
C THR A 408 -10.27 -0.81 -19.11
N THR A 409 -11.40 -0.76 -19.81
CA THR A 409 -11.48 -0.34 -21.23
C THR A 409 -12.19 1.01 -21.32
N GLY A 410 -11.67 1.94 -22.12
CA GLY A 410 -12.32 3.24 -22.38
C GLY A 410 -12.30 4.24 -21.22
N LYS A 411 -11.60 3.93 -20.11
CA LYS A 411 -11.46 4.84 -18.95
C LYS A 411 -10.15 5.64 -18.92
N LEU A 412 -9.29 5.47 -19.93
CA LEU A 412 -7.97 6.12 -20.05
C LEU A 412 -7.00 5.85 -18.88
N LEU A 413 -7.21 4.75 -18.14
CA LEU A 413 -6.33 4.32 -17.05
C LEU A 413 -5.35 3.24 -17.54
N ARG A 414 -4.07 3.37 -17.18
CA ARG A 414 -3.05 2.34 -17.44
C ARG A 414 -3.10 1.21 -16.40
N VAL A 415 -2.73 0.01 -16.84
CA VAL A 415 -2.16 -1.02 -15.98
C VAL A 415 -0.71 -0.63 -15.65
N GLU A 416 -0.29 -0.85 -14.40
CA GLU A 416 1.08 -0.60 -13.92
C GLU A 416 1.78 -1.92 -13.53
N ALA A 417 1.02 -2.92 -13.05
CA ALA A 417 1.52 -4.26 -12.69
C ALA A 417 0.44 -5.35 -12.86
N VAL A 418 0.86 -6.63 -12.83
CA VAL A 418 -0.02 -7.81 -12.94
C VAL A 418 0.37 -8.90 -11.92
N ARG A 419 -0.58 -9.78 -11.60
CA ARG A 419 -0.37 -11.09 -10.95
C ARG A 419 -1.18 -12.14 -11.70
N ILE A 420 -0.58 -13.31 -11.92
CA ILE A 420 -1.17 -14.40 -12.71
C ILE A 420 -0.80 -15.73 -12.03
N ASP A 421 -1.76 -16.61 -11.81
CA ASP A 421 -1.59 -17.85 -11.06
C ASP A 421 -2.49 -18.96 -11.63
N LEU A 422 -2.17 -20.22 -11.32
CA LEU A 422 -2.89 -21.39 -11.81
C LEU A 422 -3.84 -21.96 -10.73
N THR A 423 -4.88 -22.66 -11.16
CA THR A 423 -5.84 -23.37 -10.29
C THR A 423 -5.93 -24.85 -10.66
N GLY A 424 -6.58 -25.67 -9.83
CA GLY A 424 -6.79 -27.12 -10.10
C GLY A 424 -5.51 -27.94 -10.28
N ASP A 425 -5.61 -29.06 -11.00
CA ASP A 425 -4.48 -29.94 -11.31
C ASP A 425 -3.41 -29.25 -12.16
N LEU A 426 -3.80 -28.26 -12.97
CA LEU A 426 -2.90 -27.43 -13.76
C LEU A 426 -1.85 -26.74 -12.86
N LYS A 427 -2.26 -26.25 -11.69
CA LYS A 427 -1.34 -25.72 -10.65
C LYS A 427 -0.44 -26.79 -10.04
N SER A 428 -0.85 -28.04 -10.03
CA SER A 428 -0.03 -29.15 -9.50
C SER A 428 1.04 -29.60 -10.50
N GLN A 429 0.74 -29.59 -11.80
CA GLN A 429 1.59 -30.11 -12.88
C GLN A 429 2.43 -29.05 -13.61
N PHE A 430 2.03 -27.77 -13.56
CA PHE A 430 2.69 -26.66 -14.26
C PHE A 430 3.02 -25.50 -13.31
N ASP A 431 3.96 -24.68 -13.77
CA ASP A 431 4.28 -23.36 -13.26
C ASP A 431 3.94 -22.32 -14.35
N ILE A 432 3.45 -21.15 -13.97
CA ILE A 432 3.22 -20.03 -14.89
C ILE A 432 4.22 -18.91 -14.63
N TYR A 433 4.90 -18.50 -15.70
CA TYR A 433 5.92 -17.46 -15.71
C TYR A 433 5.45 -16.28 -16.54
N TYR A 434 5.63 -15.05 -16.05
CA TYR A 434 5.22 -13.85 -16.78
C TYR A 434 6.10 -12.65 -16.45
N ARG A 435 6.36 -11.83 -17.47
CA ARG A 435 7.08 -10.56 -17.35
C ARG A 435 6.41 -9.47 -18.15
N VAL A 436 6.78 -8.23 -17.86
CA VAL A 436 6.19 -7.05 -18.49
C VAL A 436 7.26 -6.04 -18.87
N GLN A 437 7.00 -5.27 -19.93
CA GLN A 437 7.74 -4.06 -20.24
C GLN A 437 7.07 -2.88 -19.53
N SER A 438 7.82 -2.24 -18.62
CA SER A 438 7.40 -1.00 -17.98
C SER A 438 8.04 0.20 -18.67
N GLN A 439 7.27 1.28 -18.80
CA GLN A 439 7.74 2.58 -19.28
C GLN A 439 9.06 2.99 -18.59
N ASP A 440 9.96 3.61 -19.34
CA ASP A 440 11.31 4.07 -18.95
C ASP A 440 12.24 3.01 -18.30
N ARG A 441 11.82 1.75 -18.19
CA ARG A 441 12.56 0.63 -17.55
C ARG A 441 12.84 -0.53 -18.49
N GLY A 442 12.06 -0.69 -19.56
CA GLY A 442 12.17 -1.85 -20.44
C GLY A 442 11.58 -3.11 -19.81
N TRP A 443 12.06 -4.28 -20.22
CA TRP A 443 11.63 -5.56 -19.67
C TRP A 443 12.12 -5.76 -18.24
N LEU A 444 11.18 -6.04 -17.34
CA LEU A 444 11.49 -6.55 -16.01
C LEU A 444 11.70 -8.08 -16.04
N GLY A 445 12.14 -8.65 -14.92
CA GLY A 445 12.28 -10.10 -14.76
C GLY A 445 10.94 -10.86 -14.80
N TRP A 446 11.01 -12.19 -14.76
CA TRP A 446 9.85 -13.07 -14.76
C TRP A 446 9.35 -13.33 -13.34
N ALA A 447 8.12 -12.93 -13.08
CA ALA A 447 7.36 -13.42 -11.94
C ALA A 447 6.89 -14.85 -12.20
N LYS A 448 6.59 -15.57 -11.11
CA LYS A 448 6.11 -16.95 -11.09
C LYS A 448 4.90 -17.07 -10.17
N ASN A 449 3.91 -17.89 -10.55
CA ASN A 449 2.80 -18.39 -9.71
C ASN A 449 2.26 -17.37 -8.69
N GLY A 450 1.58 -16.31 -9.15
CA GLY A 450 0.95 -15.30 -8.29
C GLY A 450 1.87 -14.17 -7.80
N GLY A 451 3.18 -14.23 -8.07
CA GLY A 451 4.10 -13.11 -7.85
C GLY A 451 3.69 -11.84 -8.62
N SER A 452 4.10 -10.67 -8.15
CA SER A 452 3.83 -9.43 -8.91
C SER A 452 4.82 -9.30 -10.07
N ALA A 453 4.39 -8.76 -11.22
CA ALA A 453 5.26 -8.27 -12.29
C ALA A 453 4.87 -6.84 -12.68
N GLY A 454 5.84 -5.93 -12.86
CA GLY A 454 5.58 -4.53 -13.23
C GLY A 454 6.05 -3.50 -12.20
N THR A 455 5.33 -2.38 -12.10
CA THR A 455 5.67 -1.28 -11.20
C THR A 455 4.48 -0.86 -10.33
N GLN A 456 4.77 -0.47 -9.09
CA GLN A 456 3.78 0.13 -8.18
C GLN A 456 4.31 1.47 -7.67
N GLY A 457 3.46 2.51 -7.72
CA GLY A 457 3.73 3.85 -7.20
C GLY A 457 4.71 4.71 -8.03
N PHE A 458 5.52 4.11 -8.91
CA PHE A 458 6.34 4.83 -9.90
C PHE A 458 5.52 5.59 -10.97
N ARG A 459 4.19 5.39 -11.03
CA ARG A 459 3.26 6.01 -12.01
C ARG A 459 3.51 5.63 -13.47
N GLN A 460 4.15 4.49 -13.72
CA GLN A 460 4.53 4.03 -15.05
C GLN A 460 3.53 3.05 -15.65
N ARG A 461 3.36 3.10 -16.97
CA ARG A 461 2.50 2.16 -17.71
C ARG A 461 3.22 0.86 -18.01
N LEU A 462 2.45 -0.22 -18.01
CA LEU A 462 2.75 -1.44 -18.76
C LEU A 462 2.53 -1.16 -20.25
N GLU A 463 3.51 -1.49 -21.09
CA GLU A 463 3.45 -1.31 -22.55
C GLU A 463 3.25 -2.63 -23.30
N THR A 464 3.77 -3.73 -22.74
CA THR A 464 3.60 -5.09 -23.26
C THR A 464 3.92 -6.15 -22.19
N MET A 465 3.47 -7.39 -22.41
CA MET A 465 3.69 -8.54 -21.53
C MET A 465 4.00 -9.82 -22.32
N GLN A 466 4.66 -10.77 -21.65
CA GLN A 466 4.82 -12.16 -22.08
C GLN A 466 4.38 -13.06 -20.92
N VAL A 467 3.69 -14.16 -21.23
CA VAL A 467 3.22 -15.18 -20.28
C VAL A 467 3.53 -16.55 -20.88
N LYS A 468 4.05 -17.47 -20.09
CA LYS A 468 4.45 -18.80 -20.54
C LYS A 468 4.14 -19.84 -19.49
N LEU A 469 3.58 -20.96 -19.92
CA LEU A 469 3.34 -22.14 -19.11
C LEU A 469 4.56 -23.08 -19.22
N VAL A 470 4.97 -23.65 -18.09
CA VAL A 470 6.19 -24.45 -17.99
C VAL A 470 5.90 -25.68 -17.14
N LYS A 471 6.31 -26.87 -17.60
CA LYS A 471 6.11 -28.10 -16.81
C LYS A 471 6.87 -27.99 -15.49
N LYS A 472 6.18 -28.27 -14.38
CA LYS A 472 6.68 -27.98 -13.03
C LYS A 472 7.98 -28.72 -12.73
N GLY A 473 8.94 -28.00 -12.14
CA GLY A 473 10.28 -28.51 -11.86
C GLY A 473 11.28 -28.39 -13.02
N ALA A 474 10.87 -27.96 -14.21
CA ALA A 474 11.82 -27.58 -15.25
C ALA A 474 12.57 -26.28 -14.87
N ALA A 475 13.83 -26.17 -15.30
CA ALA A 475 14.63 -24.96 -15.10
C ALA A 475 14.11 -23.81 -15.98
N PHE A 476 14.13 -22.59 -15.43
CA PHE A 476 13.70 -21.38 -16.11
C PHE A 476 14.49 -20.17 -15.58
N ASP A 477 15.09 -19.40 -16.47
CA ASP A 477 15.78 -18.15 -16.09
C ASP A 477 14.77 -17.03 -15.85
N VAL A 478 14.74 -16.51 -14.62
CA VAL A 478 13.87 -15.40 -14.22
C VAL A 478 14.47 -14.03 -14.50
N GLY A 479 15.78 -13.93 -14.73
CA GLY A 479 16.48 -12.64 -14.88
C GLY A 479 16.49 -11.81 -13.59
N GLY A 480 16.31 -10.49 -13.73
CA GLY A 480 16.32 -9.53 -12.61
C GLY A 480 15.01 -9.44 -11.84
N ASP A 481 14.82 -8.34 -11.10
CA ASP A 481 13.57 -8.08 -10.37
C ASP A 481 12.37 -8.01 -11.33
N ALA A 482 11.36 -8.85 -11.08
CA ALA A 482 10.11 -8.85 -11.85
C ALA A 482 9.18 -7.68 -11.50
N PHE A 483 9.27 -7.16 -10.27
CA PHE A 483 8.38 -6.13 -9.75
C PHE A 483 9.09 -5.13 -8.86
N LEU A 484 8.86 -3.86 -9.14
CA LEU A 484 9.49 -2.73 -8.45
C LEU A 484 8.42 -1.85 -7.81
N THR A 485 8.52 -1.64 -6.49
CA THR A 485 7.70 -0.66 -5.76
C THR A 485 8.51 0.62 -5.54
N SER A 486 7.85 1.78 -5.51
CA SER A 486 8.44 3.03 -4.98
C SER A 486 8.55 3.07 -3.45
N ASP A 487 7.87 2.12 -2.81
CA ASP A 487 7.59 2.12 -1.38
C ASP A 487 8.89 2.05 -0.56
N LEU A 488 9.04 2.99 0.37
CA LEU A 488 10.19 3.09 1.26
C LEU A 488 10.08 1.99 2.33
N ALA A 489 11.00 1.02 2.29
CA ALA A 489 10.88 -0.23 3.04
C ALA A 489 12.24 -0.70 3.57
N VAL A 490 12.30 -1.22 4.79
CA VAL A 490 13.53 -1.88 5.28
C VAL A 490 13.57 -3.32 4.79
N ARG A 491 14.65 -3.67 4.07
CA ARG A 491 14.89 -4.98 3.45
C ARG A 491 16.04 -5.66 4.18
N TYR A 492 15.90 -6.93 4.58
CA TYR A 492 16.92 -7.63 5.37
C TYR A 492 16.95 -9.14 5.12
N GLN A 493 18.04 -9.77 5.51
CA GLN A 493 18.22 -11.23 5.50
C GLN A 493 19.23 -11.66 6.57
N THR A 494 19.13 -12.91 6.99
CA THR A 494 19.99 -13.52 8.02
C THR A 494 20.73 -14.74 7.46
N HIS A 495 21.93 -14.98 8.00
CA HIS A 495 22.66 -16.22 7.84
C HIS A 495 22.40 -17.10 9.06
N ILE A 496 21.79 -18.27 8.84
CA ILE A 496 21.44 -19.23 9.89
C ILE A 496 22.38 -20.44 9.78
N GLN A 497 22.81 -20.94 10.94
CA GLN A 497 23.55 -22.20 11.07
C GLN A 497 22.93 -23.30 10.21
N ASP A 498 23.78 -24.04 9.50
CA ASP A 498 23.46 -25.25 8.72
C ASP A 498 22.38 -25.04 7.62
N VAL A 499 22.03 -23.79 7.34
CA VAL A 499 21.04 -23.35 6.33
C VAL A 499 21.63 -22.31 5.38
N GLY A 500 22.55 -21.46 5.86
CA GLY A 500 23.16 -20.38 5.07
C GLY A 500 22.32 -19.11 5.02
N TRP A 501 22.46 -18.33 3.95
CA TRP A 501 21.67 -17.12 3.72
C TRP A 501 20.23 -17.46 3.35
N GLN A 502 19.27 -16.94 4.13
CA GLN A 502 17.86 -17.01 3.77
C GLN A 502 17.46 -15.97 2.71
N THR A 503 16.31 -16.20 2.06
CA THR A 503 15.65 -15.22 1.18
C THR A 503 15.40 -13.90 1.91
N SER A 504 15.61 -12.78 1.21
CA SER A 504 15.41 -11.46 1.77
C SER A 504 13.93 -11.12 2.00
N VAL A 505 13.65 -10.48 3.13
CA VAL A 505 12.31 -10.09 3.60
C VAL A 505 12.22 -8.59 3.84
N LYS A 506 11.01 -8.08 4.07
CA LYS A 506 10.73 -6.64 4.31
C LYS A 506 9.89 -6.41 5.56
N ASP A 507 9.95 -5.20 6.10
CA ASP A 507 9.04 -4.58 7.11
C ASP A 507 8.20 -5.55 7.96
N GLY A 508 8.83 -6.08 9.01
CA GLY A 508 8.19 -6.92 10.01
C GLY A 508 7.96 -8.38 9.63
N ALA A 509 8.27 -8.82 8.41
CA ALA A 509 8.34 -10.26 8.11
C ALA A 509 9.51 -10.93 8.86
N VAL A 510 9.37 -12.19 9.28
CA VAL A 510 10.42 -12.87 10.05
C VAL A 510 11.59 -13.26 9.13
N SER A 511 12.82 -12.93 9.51
CA SER A 511 14.03 -13.58 8.99
C SER A 511 14.70 -14.38 10.09
N GLY A 512 15.08 -15.62 9.78
CA GLY A 512 15.72 -16.58 10.68
C GLY A 512 14.87 -17.83 10.90
N THR A 513 14.97 -18.44 12.08
CA THR A 513 14.14 -19.59 12.46
C THR A 513 13.55 -19.43 13.87
N ILE A 514 12.43 -20.10 14.12
CA ILE A 514 11.76 -20.14 15.43
C ILE A 514 11.58 -21.61 15.77
N GLY A 515 11.97 -22.03 16.98
CA GLY A 515 11.76 -23.39 17.47
C GLY A 515 12.61 -24.48 16.79
N LYS A 516 13.54 -24.12 15.90
CA LYS A 516 14.50 -25.04 15.27
C LYS A 516 15.84 -25.14 15.99
N SER A 517 16.06 -24.33 17.03
CA SER A 517 17.29 -24.25 17.82
C SER A 517 18.58 -23.87 17.06
N LEU A 518 18.46 -23.33 15.84
CA LEU A 518 19.58 -22.88 15.02
C LEU A 518 19.97 -21.43 15.33
N ARG A 519 21.27 -21.16 15.45
CA ARG A 519 21.79 -19.80 15.69
C ARG A 519 21.76 -18.94 14.42
N LEU A 520 21.52 -17.64 14.61
CA LEU A 520 21.84 -16.57 13.68
C LEU A 520 23.33 -16.24 13.80
N GLU A 521 24.05 -16.20 12.69
CA GLU A 521 25.51 -15.96 12.65
C GLU A 521 25.87 -14.60 12.05
N SER A 522 25.10 -14.11 11.07
CA SER A 522 25.24 -12.77 10.50
C SER A 522 23.95 -12.23 9.89
N VAL A 523 23.94 -10.93 9.58
CA VAL A 523 22.81 -10.17 9.04
C VAL A 523 23.27 -9.23 7.93
N LYS A 524 22.36 -8.96 6.99
CA LYS A 524 22.42 -7.83 6.04
C LYS A 524 21.08 -7.08 6.07
N ILE A 525 21.15 -5.74 6.05
CA ILE A 525 20.02 -4.81 6.14
C ILE A 525 20.26 -3.65 5.16
N ASN A 526 19.20 -3.19 4.50
CA ASN A 526 19.16 -2.08 3.55
C ASN A 526 17.84 -1.32 3.73
N VAL A 527 17.77 -0.05 3.28
CA VAL A 527 16.47 0.61 3.03
C VAL A 527 16.27 0.82 1.53
N ASP A 528 15.18 0.28 1.01
CA ASP A 528 14.79 0.43 -0.39
C ASP A 528 14.29 1.85 -0.67
N ASN A 529 14.51 2.33 -1.90
CA ASN A 529 13.88 3.54 -2.46
C ASN A 529 14.16 4.89 -1.74
N VAL A 530 15.19 4.99 -0.89
CA VAL A 530 15.53 6.23 -0.16
C VAL A 530 15.71 7.43 -1.11
N ALA A 531 16.56 7.28 -2.14
CA ALA A 531 16.80 8.32 -3.14
C ALA A 531 15.54 8.65 -3.99
N PHE A 532 14.71 7.65 -4.32
CA PHE A 532 13.46 7.88 -5.06
C PHE A 532 12.47 8.73 -4.26
N ASN A 533 12.38 8.50 -2.95
CA ASN A 533 11.58 9.30 -2.02
C ASN A 533 12.23 10.66 -1.68
N LYS A 534 13.26 11.08 -2.43
CA LYS A 534 14.02 12.34 -2.27
C LYS A 534 14.69 12.47 -0.89
N MET A 535 15.06 11.35 -0.28
CA MET A 535 15.77 11.30 1.00
C MET A 535 17.23 10.90 0.81
N THR A 536 18.05 11.15 1.83
CA THR A 536 19.46 10.79 1.90
C THR A 536 19.75 9.93 3.13
N GLY A 537 20.88 9.22 3.10
CA GLY A 537 21.23 8.22 4.10
C GLY A 537 20.68 6.83 3.77
N GLY A 538 20.65 5.98 4.79
CA GLY A 538 20.31 4.56 4.71
C GLY A 538 20.27 3.96 6.11
N VAL A 539 20.69 2.72 6.27
CA VAL A 539 20.76 2.03 7.58
C VAL A 539 22.20 1.72 7.99
N GLN A 540 22.51 1.95 9.28
CA GLN A 540 23.75 1.58 9.94
C GLN A 540 23.48 0.60 11.09
N TYR A 541 24.24 -0.48 11.20
CA TYR A 541 23.97 -1.56 12.15
C TYR A 541 25.23 -2.27 12.63
N GLN A 542 25.14 -2.89 13.82
CA GLN A 542 26.20 -3.71 14.42
C GLN A 542 25.60 -4.86 15.22
N THR A 543 26.35 -5.94 15.38
CA THR A 543 25.99 -7.13 16.15
C THR A 543 26.94 -7.33 17.33
N HIS A 544 26.43 -7.91 18.41
CA HIS A 544 27.22 -8.51 19.49
C HIS A 544 27.40 -9.99 19.15
N VAL A 545 28.65 -10.42 18.96
CA VAL A 545 28.98 -11.80 18.58
C VAL A 545 29.70 -12.49 19.72
N GLN A 546 29.37 -13.77 19.95
CA GLN A 546 30.02 -14.64 20.92
C GLN A 546 31.56 -14.50 20.87
N SER A 547 32.18 -14.27 22.03
CA SER A 547 33.64 -14.15 22.21
C SER A 547 34.33 -13.02 21.41
N ILE A 548 33.58 -12.15 20.73
CA ILE A 548 34.07 -10.96 20.03
C ILE A 548 33.52 -9.68 20.68
N GLY A 549 32.30 -9.72 21.20
CA GLY A 549 31.59 -8.55 21.70
C GLY A 549 30.91 -7.77 20.59
N TRP A 550 30.67 -6.47 20.82
CA TRP A 550 30.13 -5.56 19.80
C TRP A 550 31.14 -5.31 18.68
N GLN A 551 30.76 -5.64 17.45
CA GLN A 551 31.52 -5.28 16.24
C GLN A 551 31.34 -3.78 15.89
N ASN A 552 32.23 -3.25 15.05
CA ASN A 552 32.09 -1.92 14.47
C ASN A 552 30.79 -1.79 13.65
N PRO A 553 30.17 -0.60 13.58
CA PRO A 553 29.02 -0.34 12.71
C PRO A 553 29.37 -0.54 11.23
N VAL A 554 28.45 -1.15 10.49
CA VAL A 554 28.47 -1.26 9.02
C VAL A 554 27.21 -0.63 8.43
N SER A 555 27.24 -0.28 7.13
CA SER A 555 26.11 0.34 6.42
C SER A 555 25.48 -0.61 5.39
N ASP A 556 24.25 -0.28 4.96
CA ASP A 556 23.51 -0.79 3.78
C ASP A 556 24.13 -2.00 3.04
N ASN A 557 23.49 -3.17 3.17
CA ASN A 557 23.90 -4.48 2.61
C ASN A 557 25.27 -5.07 3.02
N THR A 558 26.08 -4.36 3.81
CA THR A 558 27.34 -4.89 4.35
C THR A 558 27.10 -5.94 5.44
N LEU A 559 27.92 -6.98 5.51
CA LEU A 559 27.77 -8.06 6.50
C LEU A 559 28.11 -7.55 7.91
N SER A 560 27.21 -7.75 8.89
CA SER A 560 27.53 -7.72 10.32
C SER A 560 27.33 -9.11 10.93
N GLY A 561 28.22 -9.53 11.83
CA GLY A 561 28.28 -10.87 12.40
C GLY A 561 29.49 -11.66 11.87
N THR A 562 29.33 -12.97 11.68
CA THR A 562 30.31 -13.84 11.01
C THR A 562 29.63 -14.85 10.07
N THR A 563 30.42 -15.45 9.17
CA THR A 563 30.06 -16.67 8.42
C THR A 563 31.22 -17.64 8.51
N GLY A 564 30.95 -18.95 8.51
CA GLY A 564 31.97 -20.01 8.55
C GLY A 564 32.79 -20.11 9.86
N LYS A 565 32.55 -19.25 10.86
CA LYS A 565 33.25 -19.25 12.15
C LYS A 565 32.49 -19.94 13.29
N SER A 566 31.26 -20.40 13.05
CA SER A 566 30.39 -21.06 14.03
C SER A 566 30.05 -20.24 15.29
N LEU A 567 30.19 -18.91 15.24
CA LEU A 567 29.86 -17.99 16.33
C LEU A 567 28.43 -17.48 16.18
N ARG A 568 27.66 -17.52 17.27
CA ARG A 568 26.31 -16.91 17.35
C ARG A 568 26.38 -15.39 17.47
N VAL A 569 25.38 -14.72 16.91
CA VAL A 569 24.97 -13.38 17.35
C VAL A 569 24.14 -13.52 18.62
N GLU A 570 24.33 -12.59 19.55
CA GLU A 570 23.65 -12.53 20.86
C GLU A 570 22.78 -11.26 20.99
N ALA A 571 23.18 -10.16 20.36
CA ALA A 571 22.43 -8.90 20.29
C ALA A 571 22.71 -8.11 19.00
N ILE A 572 21.88 -7.10 18.73
CA ILE A 572 21.97 -6.23 17.55
C ILE A 572 21.60 -4.77 17.89
N ARG A 573 22.15 -3.80 17.15
CA ARG A 573 21.72 -2.40 17.09
C ARG A 573 21.56 -1.99 15.64
N ILE A 574 20.51 -1.23 15.34
CA ILE A 574 20.16 -0.74 14.00
C ILE A 574 19.72 0.73 14.12
N ASN A 575 20.30 1.61 13.33
CA ASN A 575 19.96 3.03 13.28
C ASN A 575 19.83 3.53 11.84
N LEU A 576 19.12 4.63 11.63
CA LEU A 576 19.00 5.29 10.32
C LEU A 576 20.02 6.45 10.23
N THR A 577 20.37 6.83 9.00
CA THR A 577 21.24 7.99 8.72
C THR A 577 20.56 9.03 7.80
N GLY A 578 21.19 10.19 7.59
CA GLY A 578 20.73 11.23 6.64
C GLY A 578 19.33 11.81 6.93
N THR A 579 18.66 12.33 5.89
CA THR A 579 17.28 12.85 6.04
C THR A 579 16.24 11.74 6.22
N LEU A 580 16.58 10.49 5.88
CA LEU A 580 15.77 9.31 6.24
C LEU A 580 15.59 9.22 7.77
N ALA A 581 16.67 9.36 8.54
CA ALA A 581 16.64 9.37 10.00
C ALA A 581 15.85 10.54 10.61
N GLN A 582 15.66 11.63 9.86
CA GLN A 582 14.86 12.78 10.30
C GLN A 582 13.35 12.52 10.14
N ASN A 583 12.96 11.73 9.13
CA ASN A 583 11.57 11.49 8.76
C ASN A 583 11.00 10.16 9.28
N TYR A 584 11.86 9.18 9.58
CA TYR A 584 11.49 7.84 10.01
C TYR A 584 12.20 7.42 11.30
N ASP A 585 11.61 6.40 11.93
CA ASP A 585 12.15 5.60 13.03
C ASP A 585 12.33 4.16 12.53
N VAL A 586 13.40 3.49 12.97
CA VAL A 586 13.58 2.04 12.75
C VAL A 586 13.32 1.30 14.05
N TYR A 587 12.37 0.38 14.02
CA TYR A 587 12.01 -0.51 15.14
C TYR A 587 12.42 -1.93 14.82
N TYR A 588 13.00 -2.66 15.78
CA TYR A 588 13.46 -4.02 15.57
C TYR A 588 13.40 -4.85 16.85
N ARG A 589 13.11 -6.14 16.68
CA ARG A 589 13.13 -7.12 17.76
C ARG A 589 13.73 -8.43 17.28
N VAL A 590 14.06 -9.29 18.24
CA VAL A 590 14.75 -10.55 18.01
C VAL A 590 14.09 -11.68 18.81
N ASN A 591 14.11 -12.89 18.23
CA ASN A 591 13.78 -14.13 18.91
C ASN A 591 15.07 -14.69 19.52
N VAL A 592 15.12 -14.80 20.84
CA VAL A 592 16.28 -15.28 21.59
C VAL A 592 16.01 -16.67 22.14
N GLN A 593 17.03 -17.53 22.10
CA GLN A 593 17.02 -18.82 22.79
C GLN A 593 16.46 -18.69 24.21
N ASP A 594 15.59 -19.63 24.59
CA ASP A 594 15.02 -19.81 25.93
C ASP A 594 14.26 -18.58 26.50
N LYS A 595 14.05 -17.54 25.69
CA LYS A 595 13.28 -16.32 26.02
C LYS A 595 12.18 -16.00 25.00
N GLY A 596 12.28 -16.48 23.76
CA GLY A 596 11.34 -16.17 22.68
C GLY A 596 11.52 -14.77 22.11
N TRP A 597 10.43 -14.20 21.56
CA TRP A 597 10.43 -12.84 21.02
C TRP A 597 10.52 -11.79 22.13
N LEU A 598 11.57 -10.98 22.08
CA LEU A 598 11.73 -9.81 22.95
C LEU A 598 10.89 -8.61 22.45
N GLY A 599 10.87 -7.53 23.22
CA GLY A 599 10.31 -6.24 22.82
C GLY A 599 11.05 -5.58 21.66
N TRP A 600 10.50 -4.47 21.17
CA TRP A 600 11.06 -3.70 20.05
C TRP A 600 12.00 -2.61 20.54
N ALA A 601 13.29 -2.76 20.19
CA ALA A 601 14.25 -1.67 20.23
C ALA A 601 13.97 -0.64 19.13
N LYS A 602 14.50 0.57 19.31
CA LYS A 602 14.32 1.72 18.42
C LYS A 602 15.66 2.44 18.20
N ASN A 603 15.93 2.91 16.98
CA ASN A 603 16.99 3.87 16.62
C ASN A 603 18.32 3.71 17.43
N GLY A 604 19.04 2.61 17.21
CA GLY A 604 20.32 2.32 17.85
C GLY A 604 20.30 1.69 19.24
N ALA A 605 19.14 1.58 19.92
CA ALA A 605 19.04 0.83 21.17
C ALA A 605 19.36 -0.66 21.00
N SER A 606 19.96 -1.32 21.99
CA SER A 606 20.22 -2.77 21.89
C SER A 606 18.92 -3.58 21.77
N ALA A 607 18.96 -4.67 21.01
CA ALA A 607 17.98 -5.77 21.05
C ALA A 607 18.71 -7.12 21.23
N GLY A 608 18.21 -8.02 22.07
CA GLY A 608 18.81 -9.35 22.32
C GLY A 608 19.33 -9.55 23.75
N THR A 609 20.52 -10.12 23.91
CA THR A 609 21.13 -10.33 25.24
C THR A 609 22.64 -10.11 25.24
N GLN A 610 23.20 -9.73 26.39
CA GLN A 610 24.64 -9.57 26.60
C GLN A 610 25.10 -10.31 27.86
N GLY A 611 26.15 -11.13 27.73
CA GLY A 611 26.73 -11.95 28.81
C GLY A 611 25.89 -13.16 29.26
N PHE A 612 24.63 -13.30 28.84
CA PHE A 612 23.80 -14.49 29.07
C PHE A 612 24.19 -15.72 28.22
N ALA A 613 25.09 -15.57 27.25
CA ALA A 613 25.51 -16.62 26.30
C ALA A 613 24.39 -17.21 25.41
N LEU A 614 23.25 -16.53 25.26
CA LEU A 614 22.10 -16.96 24.47
C LEU A 614 22.23 -16.52 23.00
N ARG A 615 21.86 -17.41 22.06
CA ARG A 615 21.81 -17.09 20.62
C ARG A 615 20.56 -16.30 20.25
N LEU A 616 20.68 -15.44 19.24
CA LEU A 616 19.53 -15.06 18.40
C LEU A 616 19.18 -16.23 17.46
N GLU A 617 17.90 -16.42 17.18
CA GLU A 617 17.40 -17.40 16.20
C GLU A 617 16.68 -16.73 15.02
N ALA A 618 15.99 -15.61 15.26
CA ALA A 618 15.30 -14.82 14.24
C ALA A 618 15.22 -13.33 14.62
N MET A 619 14.82 -12.50 13.65
CA MET A 619 14.62 -11.06 13.82
C MET A 619 13.48 -10.50 12.96
N GLN A 620 12.96 -9.36 13.38
CA GLN A 620 12.02 -8.52 12.62
C GLN A 620 12.49 -7.06 12.71
N VAL A 621 12.46 -6.33 11.59
CA VAL A 621 12.80 -4.90 11.47
C VAL A 621 11.67 -4.21 10.71
N LYS A 622 11.26 -3.02 11.15
CA LYS A 622 10.22 -2.18 10.54
C LYS A 622 10.69 -0.73 10.42
N LEU A 623 10.42 -0.12 9.28
CA LEU A 623 10.55 1.31 9.05
C LEU A 623 9.19 1.98 9.32
N ILE A 624 9.15 2.92 10.26
CA ILE A 624 7.92 3.56 10.73
C ILE A 624 8.07 5.07 10.63
N LYS A 625 7.06 5.79 10.14
CA LYS A 625 7.14 7.24 10.02
C LYS A 625 7.28 7.87 11.41
N LYS A 626 8.21 8.83 11.55
CA LYS A 626 8.50 9.46 12.85
C LYS A 626 7.25 10.17 13.38
N GLY A 627 6.94 9.93 14.65
CA GLY A 627 5.72 10.42 15.31
C GLY A 627 4.51 9.48 15.22
N THR A 628 4.55 8.41 14.41
CA THR A 628 3.52 7.36 14.47
C THR A 628 3.64 6.56 15.78
N PRO A 629 2.56 6.38 16.56
CA PRO A 629 2.57 5.52 17.74
C PRO A 629 2.92 4.08 17.39
N PHE A 630 3.70 3.43 18.25
CA PHE A 630 4.18 2.06 18.05
C PHE A 630 4.25 1.34 19.40
N ASP A 631 3.61 0.19 19.51
CA ASP A 631 3.72 -0.66 20.70
C ASP A 631 5.06 -1.41 20.70
N VAL A 632 5.90 -1.11 21.69
CA VAL A 632 7.21 -1.74 21.87
C VAL A 632 7.14 -3.07 22.63
N GLY A 633 6.03 -3.39 23.31
CA GLY A 633 5.89 -4.58 24.13
C GLY A 633 6.78 -4.55 25.39
N GLY A 634 7.34 -5.70 25.76
CA GLY A 634 8.24 -5.86 26.91
C GLY A 634 9.66 -5.34 26.67
N GLU A 635 10.63 -5.79 27.48
CA GLU A 635 12.03 -5.39 27.27
C GLU A 635 12.61 -5.97 25.97
N ALA A 636 13.34 -5.12 25.23
CA ALA A 636 13.99 -5.50 23.97
C ALA A 636 15.37 -6.14 24.17
N PHE A 637 16.04 -5.87 25.29
CA PHE A 637 17.41 -6.29 25.55
C PHE A 637 17.69 -6.54 27.03
N PHE A 638 18.29 -7.69 27.34
CA PHE A 638 18.75 -8.03 28.68
C PHE A 638 20.27 -8.01 28.76
N ASP A 639 20.81 -7.18 29.65
CA ASP A 639 22.22 -7.21 30.04
C ASP A 639 22.38 -7.96 31.36
N SER A 640 23.55 -8.59 31.55
CA SER A 640 23.92 -9.27 32.80
C SER A 640 24.85 -8.44 33.68
N GLU A 641 25.31 -7.27 33.23
CA GLU A 641 26.14 -6.35 34.01
C GLU A 641 25.47 -5.95 35.36
N LEU A 642 26.20 -6.10 36.47
CA LEU A 642 25.82 -5.54 37.76
C LEU A 642 26.10 -4.03 37.75
N ALA A 643 25.05 -3.22 37.68
CA ALA A 643 25.19 -1.78 37.47
C ALA A 643 24.24 -0.97 38.34
N VAL A 644 24.73 0.13 38.92
CA VAL A 644 23.87 1.17 39.49
C VAL A 644 23.31 2.02 38.36
N ASN A 645 21.98 2.07 38.25
CA ASN A 645 21.25 2.91 37.33
C ASN A 645 20.74 4.15 38.08
N TYR A 646 20.74 5.31 37.44
CA TYR A 646 20.22 6.54 38.06
C TYR A 646 19.75 7.55 37.03
N GLN A 647 18.77 8.36 37.45
CA GLN A 647 18.28 9.51 36.71
C GLN A 647 17.97 10.68 37.65
N THR A 648 18.08 11.90 37.13
CA THR A 648 17.82 13.14 37.85
C THR A 648 16.71 13.95 37.19
N HIS A 649 15.86 14.59 38.00
CA HIS A 649 14.96 15.64 37.57
C HIS A 649 15.72 16.97 37.54
N VAL A 650 15.84 17.59 36.36
CA VAL A 650 16.55 18.86 36.14
C VAL A 650 15.56 19.98 35.88
N GLN A 651 15.82 21.16 36.46
CA GLN A 651 15.02 22.36 36.23
C GLN A 651 14.79 22.60 34.72
N ASN A 652 13.54 22.88 34.36
CA ASN A 652 13.06 23.17 33.00
C ASN A 652 13.24 22.04 31.96
N LEU A 653 13.95 20.95 32.28
CA LEU A 653 14.20 19.80 31.38
C LEU A 653 13.51 18.52 31.85
N GLY A 654 13.01 18.47 33.09
CA GLY A 654 12.32 17.31 33.65
C GLY A 654 13.25 16.13 33.96
N TRP A 655 12.70 14.92 33.99
CA TRP A 655 13.50 13.70 34.13
C TRP A 655 14.40 13.49 32.92
N GLN A 656 15.71 13.43 33.17
CA GLN A 656 16.68 13.03 32.15
C GLN A 656 16.68 11.51 31.96
N ALA A 657 17.24 11.04 30.85
CA ALA A 657 17.39 9.60 30.60
C ALA A 657 18.24 8.93 31.70
N ALA A 658 17.90 7.70 32.05
CA ALA A 658 18.68 6.93 33.01
C ALA A 658 20.07 6.57 32.47
N VAL A 659 21.08 6.76 33.30
CA VAL A 659 22.49 6.44 33.02
C VAL A 659 23.01 5.40 34.02
N LYS A 660 24.21 4.87 33.76
CA LYS A 660 24.81 3.78 34.56
C LYS A 660 26.23 4.09 34.99
N ASN A 661 26.68 3.45 36.08
CA ASN A 661 28.09 3.19 36.43
C ASN A 661 29.09 4.33 36.13
N GLY A 662 28.74 5.56 36.53
CA GLY A 662 29.64 6.72 36.54
C GLY A 662 29.51 7.68 35.36
N ALA A 663 28.55 7.49 34.47
CA ALA A 663 28.17 8.50 33.48
C ALA A 663 27.40 9.69 34.12
N ASP A 664 27.37 10.84 33.46
CA ASP A 664 26.75 12.05 34.01
C ASP A 664 25.22 11.99 33.95
N SER A 665 24.56 12.22 35.09
CA SER A 665 23.13 12.56 35.13
C SER A 665 22.97 14.01 35.61
N GLY A 666 22.34 14.85 34.79
CA GLY A 666 22.19 16.28 35.05
C GLY A 666 22.83 17.15 33.96
N THR A 667 23.24 18.36 34.31
CA THR A 667 23.84 19.33 33.38
C THR A 667 24.91 20.20 34.04
N SER A 668 26.17 19.74 34.05
CA SER A 668 27.31 20.56 34.47
C SER A 668 27.42 21.85 33.65
N GLY A 669 27.61 22.99 34.33
CA GLY A 669 27.95 24.26 33.67
C GLY A 669 26.82 24.93 32.89
N LYS A 670 25.58 24.40 32.93
CA LYS A 670 24.39 25.03 32.31
C LYS A 670 23.54 25.85 33.29
N SER A 671 23.98 26.00 34.53
CA SER A 671 23.30 26.74 35.60
C SER A 671 21.88 26.25 35.97
N LEU A 672 21.53 25.00 35.61
CA LEU A 672 20.27 24.36 36.00
C LEU A 672 20.48 23.51 37.25
N ARG A 673 19.55 23.62 38.21
CA ARG A 673 19.55 22.77 39.41
C ARG A 673 19.04 21.35 39.12
N LEU A 674 19.54 20.38 39.87
CA LEU A 674 18.82 19.16 40.18
C LEU A 674 17.70 19.47 41.19
N GLU A 675 16.54 18.85 41.02
CA GLU A 675 15.40 18.97 41.96
C GLU A 675 15.10 17.64 42.67
N GLY A 676 15.37 16.50 42.03
CA GLY A 676 15.14 15.16 42.57
C GLY A 676 15.91 14.07 41.83
N ILE A 677 15.98 12.88 42.42
CA ILE A 677 16.78 11.75 41.96
C ILE A 677 16.07 10.40 42.21
N LYS A 678 16.35 9.43 41.33
CA LYS A 678 16.02 8.00 41.47
C LYS A 678 17.27 7.17 41.18
N ILE A 679 17.48 6.10 41.94
CA ILE A 679 18.68 5.25 41.90
C ILE A 679 18.25 3.80 42.16
N ASP A 680 18.73 2.84 41.38
CA ASP A 680 18.52 1.41 41.59
C ASP A 680 19.76 0.59 41.19
N VAL A 681 19.78 -0.71 41.48
CA VAL A 681 20.86 -1.61 41.04
C VAL A 681 20.28 -2.77 40.24
N ALA A 682 20.67 -2.86 38.96
CA ALA A 682 20.31 -3.99 38.11
C ALA A 682 21.11 -5.25 38.46
N ASN A 683 20.51 -6.42 38.19
CA ASN A 683 21.14 -7.74 38.20
C ASN A 683 21.69 -8.27 39.54
N VAL A 684 21.36 -7.66 40.68
CA VAL A 684 21.79 -8.13 42.03
C VAL A 684 21.49 -9.63 42.23
N ALA A 685 20.26 -10.06 41.91
CA ALA A 685 19.83 -11.45 42.03
C ALA A 685 20.50 -12.39 41.00
N PHE A 686 20.83 -11.90 39.79
CA PHE A 686 21.54 -12.68 38.78
C PHE A 686 22.96 -13.03 39.24
N HIS A 687 23.65 -12.08 39.89
CA HIS A 687 24.94 -12.30 40.55
C HIS A 687 24.83 -12.99 41.93
N LYS A 688 23.68 -13.61 42.23
CA LYS A 688 23.39 -14.37 43.46
C LYS A 688 23.58 -13.56 44.76
N MET A 689 23.41 -12.24 44.68
CA MET A 689 23.45 -11.33 45.83
C MET A 689 22.02 -10.91 46.25
N THR A 690 21.93 -10.30 47.43
CA THR A 690 20.70 -9.74 48.00
C THR A 690 20.91 -8.28 48.40
N GLY A 691 19.80 -7.55 48.59
CA GLY A 691 19.81 -6.12 48.88
C GLY A 691 19.69 -5.27 47.61
N GLY A 692 19.95 -3.98 47.78
CA GLY A 692 19.75 -2.92 46.78
C GLY A 692 20.46 -1.64 47.22
N ILE A 693 19.87 -0.49 46.91
CA ILE A 693 20.47 0.83 47.16
C ILE A 693 19.52 1.77 47.93
N GLN A 694 20.07 2.44 48.93
CA GLN A 694 19.38 3.39 49.80
C GLN A 694 20.00 4.78 49.69
N TYR A 695 19.16 5.83 49.70
CA TYR A 695 19.63 7.19 49.51
C TYR A 695 18.69 8.24 50.11
N GLN A 696 19.26 9.42 50.41
CA GLN A 696 18.51 10.61 50.82
C GLN A 696 19.19 11.87 50.30
N THR A 697 18.39 12.92 50.10
CA THR A 697 18.84 14.24 49.63
C THR A 697 18.62 15.33 50.68
N HIS A 698 19.55 16.28 50.76
CA HIS A 698 19.34 17.58 51.37
C HIS A 698 18.71 18.52 50.34
N VAL A 699 17.51 19.02 50.62
CA VAL A 699 16.74 19.90 49.73
C VAL A 699 16.66 21.30 50.36
N GLN A 700 16.83 22.33 49.53
CA GLN A 700 16.68 23.73 49.94
C GLN A 700 15.37 23.94 50.74
N LYS A 701 15.46 24.68 51.86
CA LYS A 701 14.36 24.98 52.81
C LYS A 701 13.73 23.78 53.54
N ILE A 702 14.01 22.53 53.13
CA ILE A 702 13.49 21.30 53.78
C ILE A 702 14.56 20.65 54.67
N GLY A 703 15.83 20.69 54.25
CA GLY A 703 16.91 19.96 54.90
C GLY A 703 17.03 18.53 54.38
N TRP A 704 17.61 17.64 55.20
CA TRP A 704 17.70 16.20 54.89
C TRP A 704 16.31 15.55 54.93
N GLN A 705 15.87 14.99 53.80
CA GLN A 705 14.68 14.16 53.73
C GLN A 705 14.95 12.73 54.25
N ASN A 706 13.88 11.96 54.44
CA ASN A 706 13.96 10.53 54.81
C ASN A 706 14.77 9.73 53.79
N THR A 707 15.46 8.68 54.25
CA THR A 707 16.03 7.66 53.37
C THR A 707 14.93 6.92 52.62
N VAL A 708 15.13 6.75 51.31
CA VAL A 708 14.32 5.92 50.42
C VAL A 708 15.19 4.79 49.83
N SER A 709 14.56 3.78 49.22
CA SER A 709 15.26 2.65 48.57
C SER A 709 14.86 2.54 47.10
N ASP A 710 15.73 1.97 46.27
CA ASP A 710 15.48 1.36 44.95
C ASP A 710 14.36 2.02 44.09
N ASN A 711 14.74 2.98 43.24
CA ASN A 711 13.89 3.72 42.29
C ASN A 711 12.77 4.58 42.94
N ALA A 712 12.69 4.69 44.26
CA ALA A 712 11.85 5.70 44.91
C ALA A 712 12.37 7.13 44.68
N LEU A 713 11.49 8.14 44.73
CA LEU A 713 11.92 9.54 44.60
C LEU A 713 12.58 10.02 45.90
N SER A 714 13.79 10.55 45.82
CA SER A 714 14.34 11.47 46.81
C SER A 714 14.48 12.86 46.18
N GLY A 715 14.14 13.92 46.92
CA GLY A 715 14.09 15.30 46.43
C GLY A 715 12.66 15.81 46.25
N THR A 716 12.45 16.63 45.22
CA THR A 716 11.16 17.19 44.82
C THR A 716 11.05 17.24 43.28
N THR A 717 9.84 17.44 42.77
CA THR A 717 9.59 17.69 41.34
C THR A 717 8.56 18.80 41.21
N GLY A 718 8.83 19.85 40.44
CA GLY A 718 7.88 20.95 40.20
C GLY A 718 7.69 21.93 41.36
N GLN A 719 8.33 21.71 42.52
CA GLN A 719 8.27 22.62 43.68
C GLN A 719 9.31 23.77 43.59
N GLY A 720 10.19 23.75 42.59
CA GLY A 720 11.23 24.77 42.38
C GLY A 720 12.41 24.72 43.35
N LEU A 721 12.48 23.71 44.22
CA LEU A 721 13.53 23.55 45.23
C LEU A 721 14.71 22.75 44.66
N ARG A 722 15.94 23.25 44.90
CA ARG A 722 17.19 22.56 44.53
C ARG A 722 17.55 21.44 45.50
N LEU A 723 18.21 20.41 44.99
CA LEU A 723 19.10 19.58 45.78
C LEU A 723 20.37 20.37 46.13
N GLU A 724 20.90 20.17 47.33
CA GLU A 724 22.13 20.81 47.82
C GLU A 724 23.20 19.78 48.20
N ALA A 725 22.79 18.62 48.73
CA ALA A 725 23.65 17.47 49.04
C ALA A 725 22.87 16.14 48.96
N LEU A 726 23.58 15.01 49.02
CA LEU A 726 22.97 13.68 49.16
C LEU A 726 23.87 12.68 49.91
N ARG A 727 23.29 11.52 50.24
CA ARG A 727 23.96 10.31 50.76
C ARG A 727 23.40 9.08 50.04
N ILE A 728 24.24 8.08 49.78
CA ILE A 728 23.87 6.82 49.11
C ILE A 728 24.62 5.67 49.81
N ASN A 729 23.93 4.58 50.14
CA ASN A 729 24.52 3.37 50.70
C ASN A 729 23.92 2.10 50.06
N LEU A 730 24.62 0.98 50.15
CA LEU A 730 24.15 -0.33 49.67
C LEU A 730 23.58 -1.16 50.84
N THR A 731 22.74 -2.14 50.53
CA THR A 731 22.16 -3.07 51.53
C THR A 731 22.44 -4.55 51.19
N GLY A 732 22.03 -5.48 52.06
CA GLY A 732 22.11 -6.93 51.85
C GLY A 732 23.53 -7.49 51.67
N THR A 733 23.70 -8.57 50.91
CA THR A 733 25.04 -9.08 50.56
C THR A 733 25.72 -8.26 49.46
N LEU A 734 24.99 -7.42 48.73
CA LEU A 734 25.56 -6.46 47.78
C LEU A 734 26.54 -5.50 48.49
N SER A 735 26.16 -4.92 49.64
CA SER A 735 27.05 -4.05 50.44
C SER A 735 28.21 -4.77 51.12
N GLN A 736 28.19 -6.11 51.16
CA GLN A 736 29.30 -6.94 51.65
C GLN A 736 30.34 -7.23 50.56
N ASN A 737 29.97 -7.05 49.28
CA ASN A 737 30.81 -7.37 48.12
C ASN A 737 31.22 -6.13 47.30
N TYR A 738 30.46 -5.04 47.40
CA TYR A 738 30.65 -3.81 46.65
C TYR A 738 30.61 -2.56 47.54
N ASP A 739 31.30 -1.53 47.10
CA ASP A 739 31.21 -0.15 47.58
C ASP A 739 30.42 0.68 46.56
N VAL A 740 29.67 1.68 47.05
CA VAL A 740 29.08 2.72 46.19
C VAL A 740 29.83 4.03 46.36
N TYR A 741 30.38 4.52 45.26
CA TYR A 741 31.08 5.80 45.18
C TYR A 741 30.23 6.80 44.40
N TYR A 742 30.11 8.04 44.89
CA TYR A 742 29.33 9.09 44.24
C TYR A 742 29.92 10.48 44.43
N ARG A 743 29.87 11.29 43.38
CA ARG A 743 30.26 12.71 43.41
C ARG A 743 29.27 13.57 42.66
N VAL A 744 29.31 14.87 42.91
CA VAL A 744 28.36 15.84 42.36
C VAL A 744 29.06 17.09 41.82
N HIS A 745 28.47 17.64 40.76
CA HIS A 745 28.80 18.97 40.26
C HIS A 745 28.01 20.00 41.07
N VAL A 746 28.71 20.84 41.83
CA VAL A 746 28.12 21.89 42.65
C VAL A 746 28.31 23.24 41.96
N GLN A 747 27.27 24.07 42.00
CA GLN A 747 27.33 25.46 41.55
C GLN A 747 28.59 26.16 42.08
N ASP A 748 29.24 26.90 41.19
CA ASP A 748 30.40 27.78 41.46
C ASP A 748 31.62 27.06 42.11
N ARG A 749 31.60 25.72 42.14
CA ARG A 749 32.70 24.86 42.66
C ARG A 749 33.08 23.70 41.74
N GLY A 750 32.25 23.36 40.75
CA GLY A 750 32.52 22.28 39.80
C GLY A 750 32.29 20.89 40.39
N TRP A 751 32.97 19.87 39.85
CA TRP A 751 32.94 18.51 40.39
C TRP A 751 33.69 18.43 41.72
N LEU A 752 32.97 18.08 42.79
CA LEU A 752 33.56 17.72 44.08
C LEU A 752 34.14 16.29 44.06
N GLY A 753 34.81 15.91 45.15
CA GLY A 753 35.33 14.56 45.36
C GLY A 753 34.25 13.49 45.50
N TRP A 754 34.67 12.22 45.49
CA TRP A 754 33.79 11.08 45.65
C TRP A 754 33.56 10.76 47.14
N ALA A 755 32.30 10.79 47.54
CA ALA A 755 31.84 10.16 48.77
C ALA A 755 31.69 8.65 48.57
N GLN A 756 31.74 7.91 49.68
CA GLN A 756 31.59 6.45 49.72
C GLN A 756 30.55 6.07 50.78
N ASN A 757 29.73 5.04 50.52
CA ASN A 757 28.88 4.32 51.49
C ASN A 757 28.24 5.17 52.61
N GLY A 758 27.37 6.12 52.25
CA GLY A 758 26.58 6.91 53.19
C GLY A 758 27.24 8.22 53.64
N ALA A 759 28.50 8.50 53.28
CA ALA A 759 29.11 9.81 53.49
C ALA A 759 28.35 10.92 52.71
N SER A 760 28.33 12.15 53.22
CA SER A 760 27.71 13.26 52.48
C SER A 760 28.49 13.56 51.19
N ALA A 761 27.78 13.93 50.12
CA ALA A 761 28.32 14.58 48.93
C ALA A 761 27.55 15.87 48.62
N GLY A 762 28.23 16.94 48.19
CA GLY A 762 27.61 18.23 47.85
C GLY A 762 27.90 19.35 48.84
N SER A 763 26.90 20.17 49.18
CA SER A 763 27.03 21.30 50.10
C SER A 763 25.89 21.41 51.12
N GLN A 764 26.19 21.96 52.30
CA GLN A 764 25.17 22.29 53.31
C GLN A 764 25.47 23.67 53.92
N GLY A 765 24.43 24.49 54.14
CA GLY A 765 24.57 25.87 54.63
C GLY A 765 24.96 26.89 53.55
N LEU A 766 25.82 26.50 52.60
CA LEU A 766 26.33 27.37 51.52
C LEU A 766 25.30 27.80 50.45
N SER A 767 24.07 27.28 50.48
CA SER A 767 23.00 27.60 49.51
C SER A 767 23.32 27.32 48.03
N LEU A 768 24.29 26.45 47.73
CA LEU A 768 24.65 26.07 46.36
C LEU A 768 23.78 24.91 45.85
N ARG A 769 23.37 24.97 44.58
CA ARG A 769 22.66 23.85 43.92
C ARG A 769 23.63 22.74 43.51
N LEU A 770 23.13 21.50 43.52
CA LEU A 770 23.67 20.45 42.65
C LEU A 770 23.22 20.68 41.21
N GLU A 771 24.09 20.36 40.24
CA GLU A 771 23.81 20.47 38.80
C GLU A 771 23.93 19.13 38.05
N ALA A 772 24.79 18.23 38.53
CA ALA A 772 24.97 16.88 37.98
C ALA A 772 25.51 15.89 39.04
N ILE A 773 25.41 14.59 38.77
CA ILE A 773 25.89 13.50 39.62
C ILE A 773 26.53 12.37 38.78
N GLN A 774 27.55 11.73 39.36
CA GLN A 774 28.09 10.42 38.93
C GLN A 774 28.00 9.43 40.10
N ILE A 775 27.63 8.18 39.83
CA ILE A 775 27.53 7.09 40.82
C ILE A 775 28.13 5.81 40.24
N LYS A 776 29.02 5.14 40.97
CA LYS A 776 29.69 3.89 40.55
C LYS A 776 29.54 2.81 41.61
N LEU A 777 29.28 1.58 41.17
CA LEU A 777 29.59 0.38 41.95
C LEU A 777 31.05 0.00 41.72
N VAL A 778 31.76 -0.32 42.79
CA VAL A 778 33.15 -0.79 42.77
C VAL A 778 33.22 -2.04 43.64
N LYS A 779 33.88 -3.11 43.17
CA LYS A 779 34.02 -4.34 43.97
C LYS A 779 34.96 -4.07 45.15
N LYS A 780 34.57 -4.50 46.35
CA LYS A 780 35.41 -4.37 47.57
C LYS A 780 36.79 -4.99 47.35
N GLY A 781 37.81 -4.32 47.87
CA GLY A 781 39.22 -4.68 47.68
C GLY A 781 39.86 -4.10 46.42
N ILE A 782 39.11 -3.44 45.53
CA ILE A 782 39.67 -2.61 44.46
C ILE A 782 39.87 -1.19 45.00
N GLY A 783 41.09 -0.66 44.90
CA GLY A 783 41.39 0.72 45.27
C GLY A 783 40.71 1.71 44.33
N PHE A 784 40.18 2.80 44.89
CA PHE A 784 39.47 3.85 44.16
C PHE A 784 39.98 5.22 44.59
N ASP A 785 40.40 6.05 43.64
CA ASP A 785 40.79 7.44 43.93
C ASP A 785 39.54 8.29 44.19
N VAL A 786 39.41 8.74 45.43
CA VAL A 786 38.30 9.59 45.88
C VAL A 786 38.46 11.06 45.49
N GLY A 787 39.69 11.53 45.23
CA GLY A 787 40.01 12.86 44.70
C GLY A 787 39.41 14.07 45.44
N GLY A 788 40.16 14.70 46.35
CA GLY A 788 39.76 15.95 46.99
C GLY A 788 38.57 15.82 47.96
N THR A 789 37.81 16.90 48.15
CA THR A 789 36.75 16.96 49.19
C THR A 789 35.36 16.74 48.57
N ALA A 790 34.63 15.74 49.07
CA ALA A 790 33.29 15.38 48.55
C ALA A 790 32.13 16.26 49.07
N PHE A 791 32.29 16.90 50.24
CA PHE A 791 31.24 17.66 50.92
C PHE A 791 31.77 18.92 51.58
N VAL A 792 31.07 20.04 51.41
CA VAL A 792 31.50 21.37 51.88
C VAL A 792 30.42 22.09 52.69
N VAL A 793 30.85 22.82 53.72
CA VAL A 793 29.98 23.56 54.65
C VAL A 793 30.40 25.03 54.76
N SER A 794 29.58 25.85 55.42
CA SER A 794 29.88 27.25 55.78
C SER A 794 30.58 27.32 57.14
N ASP A 795 31.65 28.12 57.24
CA ASP A 795 32.46 28.23 58.46
C ASP A 795 31.71 28.92 59.62
N ASP A 796 30.83 29.88 59.33
CA ASP A 796 29.98 30.58 60.32
C ASP A 796 28.76 29.75 60.77
N LYS A 797 28.99 28.53 61.26
CA LYS A 797 28.00 27.84 62.10
C LYS A 797 28.68 26.94 63.13
N PRO A 798 28.40 27.10 64.44
CA PRO A 798 28.96 26.21 65.45
C PRO A 798 28.54 24.77 65.15
N THR A 799 29.47 23.84 65.30
CA THR A 799 29.20 22.41 65.28
C THR A 799 28.03 22.10 66.21
N PRO A 800 26.98 21.39 65.76
CA PRO A 800 25.97 20.90 66.68
C PRO A 800 26.63 19.88 67.60
N THR A 801 26.98 20.31 68.81
CA THR A 801 27.23 19.43 69.96
C THR A 801 26.17 18.35 69.96
N PRO A 802 26.52 17.05 70.07
CA PRO A 802 25.57 15.98 69.90
C PRO A 802 24.37 16.18 70.83
N THR A 803 23.22 16.53 70.24
CA THR A 803 21.94 16.52 70.95
C THR A 803 21.79 15.11 71.51
N PRO A 804 21.53 14.93 72.82
CA PRO A 804 21.56 13.61 73.42
C PRO A 804 20.56 12.73 72.70
N THR A 805 21.08 11.74 71.97
CA THR A 805 20.26 10.65 71.46
C THR A 805 19.59 10.01 72.66
N LEU A 806 18.26 10.08 72.73
CA LEU A 806 17.49 9.19 73.58
C LEU A 806 18.04 7.78 73.35
N PRO A 807 18.44 7.04 74.41
CA PRO A 807 19.11 5.76 74.24
C PRO A 807 18.24 4.85 73.39
N ALA A 808 18.85 4.23 72.37
CA ALA A 808 18.12 3.37 71.45
C ALA A 808 17.38 2.27 72.25
N PRO A 809 16.12 1.95 71.90
CA PRO A 809 15.28 1.04 72.68
C PRO A 809 15.96 -0.31 72.86
N SER A 810 16.28 -0.64 74.11
CA SER A 810 17.11 -1.80 74.47
C SER A 810 16.26 -3.06 74.59
N PHE A 811 15.96 -3.68 73.45
CA PHE A 811 15.20 -4.92 73.37
C PHE A 811 15.92 -6.13 73.98
N ASN A 812 15.16 -7.00 74.65
CA ASN A 812 15.64 -8.32 75.06
C ASN A 812 15.37 -9.36 73.97
N LEU A 813 16.30 -9.53 73.03
CA LEU A 813 16.15 -10.42 71.87
C LEU A 813 16.80 -11.81 72.08
N GLN A 814 16.92 -12.27 73.33
CA GLN A 814 17.41 -13.61 73.63
C GLN A 814 16.46 -14.69 73.08
N GLY A 815 17.00 -15.64 72.31
CA GLY A 815 16.21 -16.69 71.64
C GLY A 815 15.45 -16.24 70.39
N VAL A 816 15.63 -14.99 69.93
CA VAL A 816 15.13 -14.48 68.65
C VAL A 816 16.19 -14.75 67.56
N ASN A 817 15.80 -15.19 66.36
CA ASN A 817 16.76 -15.44 65.28
C ASN A 817 17.12 -14.17 64.49
N ASP A 818 18.19 -14.20 63.69
CA ASP A 818 18.71 -12.97 63.06
C ASP A 818 17.78 -12.39 61.97
N THR A 819 17.00 -13.22 61.27
CA THR A 819 15.93 -12.75 60.37
C THR A 819 14.87 -11.98 61.14
N GLN A 820 14.46 -12.49 62.30
CA GLN A 820 13.47 -11.84 63.17
C GLN A 820 14.01 -10.54 63.80
N LYS A 821 15.30 -10.51 64.20
CA LYS A 821 15.98 -9.28 64.66
C LYS A 821 16.05 -8.22 63.56
N ALA A 822 16.46 -8.61 62.35
CA ALA A 822 16.57 -7.71 61.21
C ALA A 822 15.20 -7.17 60.78
N TRP A 823 14.16 -8.02 60.76
CA TRP A 823 12.80 -7.59 60.48
C TRP A 823 12.28 -6.60 61.53
N LEU A 824 12.43 -6.90 62.83
CA LEU A 824 12.07 -5.97 63.91
C LEU A 824 12.81 -4.63 63.74
N GLY A 825 14.13 -4.69 63.49
CA GLY A 825 14.98 -3.53 63.18
C GLY A 825 14.47 -2.67 62.04
N SER A 826 13.87 -3.28 61.01
CA SER A 826 13.33 -2.57 59.84
C SER A 826 11.98 -1.87 60.12
N ILE A 827 11.16 -2.38 61.05
CA ILE A 827 9.81 -1.84 61.31
C ILE A 827 9.71 -0.95 62.56
N TYR A 828 10.49 -1.19 63.61
CA TYR A 828 10.28 -0.52 64.90
C TYR A 828 10.47 1.01 64.85
N PRO A 829 11.42 1.61 64.08
CA PRO A 829 11.58 3.06 64.08
C PRO A 829 10.35 3.77 63.49
N SER A 830 9.81 3.22 62.40
CA SER A 830 8.58 3.70 61.77
C SER A 830 7.35 3.48 62.66
N ALA A 831 7.23 2.31 63.30
CA ALA A 831 6.14 2.02 64.23
C ALA A 831 6.16 2.94 65.46
N GLN A 832 7.35 3.16 66.04
CA GLN A 832 7.55 4.05 67.19
C GLN A 832 7.17 5.49 66.86
N LYS A 833 7.64 5.99 65.70
CA LYS A 833 7.27 7.33 65.21
C LYS A 833 5.77 7.45 64.99
N LEU A 834 5.19 6.58 64.17
CA LEU A 834 3.76 6.63 63.81
C LEU A 834 2.85 6.53 65.03
N ALA A 835 3.14 5.63 65.98
CA ALA A 835 2.35 5.51 67.20
C ALA A 835 2.46 6.76 68.10
N LYS A 836 3.67 7.32 68.32
CA LYS A 836 3.84 8.55 69.12
C LYS A 836 3.17 9.76 68.48
N GLU A 837 3.32 9.95 67.17
CA GLU A 837 2.69 11.06 66.43
C GLU A 837 1.15 10.98 66.39
N ASN A 838 0.57 9.81 66.65
CA ASN A 838 -0.88 9.58 66.62
C ASN A 838 -1.46 9.18 67.98
N ASP A 839 -0.77 9.49 69.09
CA ASP A 839 -1.29 9.31 70.46
C ASP A 839 -1.67 7.83 70.75
N LEU A 840 -0.81 6.88 70.33
CA LEU A 840 -0.88 5.44 70.58
C LEU A 840 0.43 4.94 71.23
N PHE A 841 0.40 3.77 71.87
CA PHE A 841 1.59 3.12 72.45
C PHE A 841 2.41 2.35 71.38
N PRO A 842 3.66 2.74 71.07
CA PRO A 842 4.60 1.94 70.29
C PRO A 842 4.73 0.48 70.72
N SER A 843 4.78 0.21 72.03
CA SER A 843 4.97 -1.14 72.58
C SER A 843 3.84 -2.09 72.16
N ILE A 844 2.59 -1.61 72.22
CA ILE A 844 1.39 -2.30 71.74
C ILE A 844 1.47 -2.57 70.23
N MET A 845 1.76 -1.54 69.44
CA MET A 845 1.81 -1.65 67.97
C MET A 845 2.87 -2.66 67.52
N VAL A 846 4.06 -2.65 68.13
CA VAL A 846 5.13 -3.61 67.81
C VAL A 846 4.81 -5.01 68.36
N SER A 847 4.17 -5.12 69.54
CA SER A 847 3.72 -6.40 70.11
C SER A 847 2.70 -7.10 69.21
N GLN A 848 1.70 -6.35 68.71
CA GLN A 848 0.73 -6.86 67.74
C GLN A 848 1.39 -7.22 66.42
N ALA A 849 2.26 -6.37 65.87
CA ALA A 849 2.98 -6.68 64.65
C ALA A 849 3.78 -7.99 64.78
N ILE A 850 4.50 -8.21 65.88
CA ILE A 850 5.23 -9.46 66.15
C ILE A 850 4.29 -10.68 66.17
N ALA A 851 3.12 -10.55 66.79
CA ALA A 851 2.14 -11.62 66.92
C ALA A 851 1.48 -11.99 65.58
N GLU A 852 0.80 -11.03 64.94
CA GLU A 852 -0.04 -11.26 63.75
C GLU A 852 0.78 -11.57 62.49
N SER A 853 1.99 -11.02 62.38
CA SER A 853 2.89 -11.28 61.25
C SER A 853 3.81 -12.49 61.41
N ALA A 854 3.81 -13.14 62.58
CA ALA A 854 4.81 -14.14 62.99
C ALA A 854 6.26 -13.66 62.73
N TRP A 855 6.60 -12.46 63.24
CA TRP A 855 7.86 -11.74 62.95
C TRP A 855 8.13 -11.47 61.45
N GLY A 856 7.10 -11.04 60.72
CA GLY A 856 7.16 -10.75 59.28
C GLY A 856 7.17 -11.98 58.37
N GLN A 857 7.08 -13.19 58.93
CA GLN A 857 7.24 -14.46 58.19
C GLN A 857 5.90 -15.14 57.85
N SER A 858 4.75 -14.62 58.30
CA SER A 858 3.44 -15.18 57.91
C SER A 858 3.11 -14.90 56.44
N GLU A 859 2.31 -15.76 55.83
CA GLU A 859 1.88 -15.64 54.42
C GLU A 859 1.29 -14.25 54.09
N LEU A 860 0.54 -13.68 55.04
CA LEU A 860 -0.02 -12.32 54.93
C LEU A 860 1.06 -11.23 55.01
N ALA A 861 2.07 -11.40 55.84
CA ALA A 861 3.17 -10.46 56.00
C ALA A 861 4.14 -10.47 54.80
N THR A 862 4.37 -11.64 54.19
CA THR A 862 5.25 -11.78 53.00
C THR A 862 4.53 -11.45 51.70
N ASN A 863 3.29 -11.92 51.50
CA ASN A 863 2.63 -11.89 50.18
C ASN A 863 1.65 -10.72 50.04
N ALA A 864 1.21 -10.13 51.15
CA ALA A 864 0.29 -8.99 51.20
C ALA A 864 0.83 -7.77 51.98
N ASN A 865 2.06 -7.83 52.51
CA ASN A 865 2.66 -6.84 53.41
C ASN A 865 1.83 -6.55 54.70
N ASN A 866 0.85 -7.40 55.03
CA ASN A 866 -0.13 -7.14 56.09
C ASN A 866 0.39 -7.63 57.44
N LEU A 867 0.85 -6.70 58.27
CA LEU A 867 1.50 -7.02 59.54
C LEU A 867 0.54 -7.25 60.72
N PHE A 868 -0.76 -7.03 60.54
CA PHE A 868 -1.75 -6.92 61.64
C PHE A 868 -3.05 -7.70 61.38
N GLY A 869 -3.02 -8.70 60.49
CA GLY A 869 -4.19 -9.54 60.18
C GLY A 869 -5.42 -8.75 59.70
N VAL A 870 -5.25 -7.56 59.10
CA VAL A 870 -6.39 -6.67 58.84
C VAL A 870 -7.21 -7.18 57.65
N LYS A 871 -8.46 -7.57 57.91
CA LYS A 871 -9.45 -7.97 56.89
C LYS A 871 -9.86 -6.77 56.03
N ALA A 872 -10.15 -7.03 54.75
CA ALA A 872 -10.61 -6.04 53.78
C ALA A 872 -12.14 -5.95 53.78
N ASP A 873 -12.67 -5.24 54.77
CA ASP A 873 -14.09 -4.88 54.90
C ASP A 873 -14.57 -3.94 53.76
N ALA A 874 -15.86 -3.59 53.77
CA ALA A 874 -16.50 -2.81 52.70
C ALA A 874 -15.96 -1.36 52.55
N SER A 875 -15.31 -0.79 53.58
CA SER A 875 -14.65 0.52 53.48
C SER A 875 -13.35 0.45 52.68
N TRP A 876 -12.66 -0.70 52.67
CA TRP A 876 -11.37 -0.87 52.01
C TRP A 876 -11.49 -0.79 50.48
N LYS A 877 -10.74 0.14 49.87
CA LYS A 877 -10.68 0.35 48.41
C LYS A 877 -9.34 -0.05 47.78
N GLY A 878 -8.35 -0.43 48.60
CA GLY A 878 -7.05 -0.89 48.13
C GLY A 878 -7.08 -2.35 47.65
N TYR A 879 -5.91 -2.87 47.29
CA TYR A 879 -5.76 -4.28 46.88
C TYR A 879 -6.16 -5.25 48.00
N LYS A 880 -6.57 -6.45 47.59
CA LYS A 880 -6.94 -7.55 48.49
C LYS A 880 -6.01 -8.74 48.31
N TYR A 881 -5.86 -9.55 49.36
CA TYR A 881 -5.22 -10.85 49.32
C TYR A 881 -6.12 -11.86 50.03
N LYS A 882 -6.50 -12.95 49.37
CA LYS A 882 -7.39 -13.96 49.94
C LYS A 882 -6.56 -15.06 50.61
N ALA A 883 -6.74 -15.23 51.91
CA ALA A 883 -6.03 -16.22 52.72
C ALA A 883 -6.99 -16.99 53.63
N TRP A 884 -6.54 -18.14 54.14
CA TRP A 884 -7.29 -18.91 55.13
C TRP A 884 -7.14 -18.29 56.53
N THR A 885 -8.27 -18.08 57.20
CA THR A 885 -8.36 -17.58 58.58
C THR A 885 -9.14 -18.58 59.43
N THR A 886 -8.98 -18.49 60.75
CA THR A 886 -9.69 -19.32 61.72
C THR A 886 -10.71 -18.46 62.45
N GLU A 887 -11.99 -18.80 62.34
CA GLU A 887 -13.11 -18.07 62.94
C GLU A 887 -13.86 -18.97 63.91
N VAL A 888 -14.59 -18.39 64.86
CA VAL A 888 -15.53 -19.12 65.71
C VAL A 888 -16.95 -18.75 65.32
N VAL A 889 -17.73 -19.72 64.86
CA VAL A 889 -19.13 -19.57 64.48
C VAL A 889 -19.97 -20.55 65.31
N ASN A 890 -21.00 -20.05 65.99
CA ASN A 890 -21.86 -20.84 66.88
C ASN A 890 -21.09 -21.70 67.91
N GLY A 891 -19.96 -21.20 68.41
CA GLY A 891 -19.10 -21.90 69.36
C GLY A 891 -18.15 -22.94 68.76
N GLN A 892 -18.16 -23.17 67.45
CA GLN A 892 -17.24 -24.08 66.77
C GLN A 892 -16.16 -23.32 65.99
N THR A 893 -14.92 -23.79 66.10
CA THR A 893 -13.75 -23.25 65.40
C THR A 893 -13.68 -23.81 63.98
N ILE A 894 -13.80 -22.94 62.96
CA ILE A 894 -13.78 -23.30 61.54
C ILE A 894 -12.70 -22.53 60.79
N LYS A 895 -12.15 -23.14 59.73
CA LYS A 895 -11.31 -22.42 58.76
C LYS A 895 -12.14 -21.94 57.59
N VAL A 896 -12.03 -20.65 57.24
CA VAL A 896 -12.69 -20.03 56.09
C VAL A 896 -11.68 -19.18 55.30
N GLN A 897 -11.95 -18.92 54.02
CA GLN A 897 -11.20 -17.92 53.28
C GLN A 897 -11.77 -16.52 53.55
N ALA A 898 -10.90 -15.58 53.90
CA ALA A 898 -11.25 -14.17 54.03
C ALA A 898 -10.38 -13.30 53.11
N ASP A 899 -10.94 -12.18 52.65
CA ASP A 899 -10.16 -11.13 52.01
C ASP A 899 -9.43 -10.32 53.09
N PHE A 900 -8.10 -10.26 53.01
CA PHE A 900 -7.25 -9.38 53.80
C PHE A 900 -6.83 -8.17 52.97
N ARG A 901 -6.54 -7.05 53.66
CA ARG A 901 -5.97 -5.85 53.04
C ARG A 901 -4.58 -6.20 52.50
N LYS A 902 -4.26 -5.77 51.28
CA LYS A 902 -2.93 -5.90 50.67
C LYS A 902 -2.33 -4.52 50.45
N TYR A 903 -1.09 -4.37 50.90
CA TYR A 903 -0.31 -3.14 50.84
C TYR A 903 0.89 -3.32 49.89
N ASN A 904 1.39 -2.23 49.33
CA ASN A 904 2.59 -2.21 48.48
C ASN A 904 3.87 -2.36 49.31
N SER A 905 3.84 -1.95 50.59
CA SER A 905 4.95 -2.09 51.53
C SER A 905 4.46 -2.33 52.96
N GLN A 906 5.33 -2.88 53.82
CA GLN A 906 5.02 -3.02 55.24
C GLN A 906 4.82 -1.66 55.95
N ALA A 907 5.43 -0.58 55.44
CA ALA A 907 5.23 0.77 55.97
C ALA A 907 3.78 1.28 55.79
N GLU A 908 3.14 0.98 54.65
CA GLU A 908 1.72 1.27 54.46
C GLU A 908 0.84 0.50 55.45
N SER A 909 1.20 -0.73 55.81
CA SER A 909 0.48 -1.52 56.83
C SER A 909 0.61 -0.93 58.23
N LEU A 910 1.78 -0.36 58.58
CA LEU A 910 1.96 0.41 59.82
C LEU A 910 1.04 1.65 59.85
N THR A 911 0.94 2.38 58.73
CA THR A 911 0.05 3.56 58.62
C THR A 911 -1.44 3.17 58.72
N ASP A 912 -1.89 2.14 58.00
CA ASP A 912 -3.29 1.71 58.02
C ASP A 912 -3.73 1.11 59.36
N TYR A 913 -2.80 0.49 60.12
CA TYR A 913 -3.05 0.12 61.52
C TYR A 913 -3.39 1.35 62.37
N VAL A 914 -2.61 2.44 62.24
CA VAL A 914 -2.87 3.69 62.99
C VAL A 914 -4.22 4.28 62.57
N THR A 915 -4.53 4.30 61.27
CA THR A 915 -5.87 4.69 60.80
C THR A 915 -6.96 3.84 61.44
N LYS A 916 -6.85 2.50 61.41
CA LYS A 916 -7.84 1.58 62.03
C LYS A 916 -8.08 1.89 63.51
N ILE A 917 -7.03 2.15 64.31
CA ILE A 917 -7.17 2.46 65.75
C ILE A 917 -7.69 3.90 65.99
N ARG A 918 -7.37 4.87 65.13
CA ARG A 918 -7.81 6.27 65.31
C ARG A 918 -9.17 6.60 64.72
N THR A 919 -9.68 5.87 63.71
CA THR A 919 -10.88 6.27 62.95
C THR A 919 -12.02 5.25 62.92
N THR A 920 -11.85 4.01 63.40
CA THR A 920 -12.96 3.04 63.43
C THR A 920 -14.05 3.50 64.40
N MET A 921 -15.27 3.70 63.90
CA MET A 921 -16.43 4.08 64.70
C MET A 921 -17.17 2.88 65.32
N ASN A 922 -17.91 3.14 66.39
CA ASN A 922 -18.95 2.28 66.95
C ASN A 922 -20.10 3.17 67.45
N GLY A 923 -21.17 3.28 66.66
CA GLY A 923 -22.18 4.32 66.86
C GLY A 923 -21.56 5.72 66.70
N SER A 924 -21.79 6.59 67.69
CA SER A 924 -21.27 7.97 67.73
C SER A 924 -19.87 8.13 68.33
N ALA A 925 -19.23 7.04 68.79
CA ALA A 925 -17.92 7.06 69.43
C ALA A 925 -16.84 6.31 68.63
N TYR A 926 -15.57 6.59 68.87
CA TYR A 926 -14.47 5.84 68.27
C TYR A 926 -14.26 4.52 69.02
N ARG A 927 -14.34 3.39 68.31
CA ARG A 927 -14.32 2.01 68.84
C ARG A 927 -13.10 1.71 69.73
N TYR A 928 -11.94 2.26 69.38
CA TYR A 928 -10.67 2.01 70.06
C TYR A 928 -10.15 3.22 70.84
N GLN A 929 -11.00 4.19 71.21
CA GLN A 929 -10.54 5.41 71.90
C GLN A 929 -9.83 5.14 73.23
N GLY A 930 -10.20 4.05 73.94
CA GLY A 930 -9.50 3.63 75.16
C GLY A 930 -8.08 3.11 74.94
N VAL A 931 -7.63 2.90 73.70
CA VAL A 931 -6.26 2.46 73.34
C VAL A 931 -5.30 3.66 73.23
N TRP A 932 -5.84 4.87 73.11
CA TRP A 932 -5.06 6.10 72.91
C TRP A 932 -4.34 6.52 74.21
N ARG A 933 -3.13 7.09 74.14
CA ARG A 933 -2.33 7.45 75.35
C ARG A 933 -3.00 8.54 76.19
N SER A 934 -3.76 9.41 75.55
CA SER A 934 -4.66 10.39 76.16
C SER A 934 -5.72 9.76 77.09
N ASN A 935 -6.12 8.51 76.84
CA ASN A 935 -7.19 7.81 77.56
C ASN A 935 -6.69 6.62 78.40
N ALA A 936 -5.63 5.92 77.95
CA ALA A 936 -4.97 4.83 78.66
C ALA A 936 -3.64 5.30 79.27
N ARG A 937 -3.53 5.24 80.59
CA ARG A 937 -2.32 5.68 81.33
C ARG A 937 -1.11 4.77 81.14
N THR A 938 -1.31 3.54 80.68
CA THR A 938 -0.27 2.51 80.53
C THR A 938 -0.55 1.62 79.32
N TYR A 939 0.48 0.94 78.78
CA TYR A 939 0.27 -0.04 77.72
C TYR A 939 -0.62 -1.20 78.19
N GLN A 940 -0.63 -1.56 79.48
CA GLN A 940 -1.53 -2.56 80.04
C GLN A 940 -3.01 -2.14 79.91
N ASN A 941 -3.32 -0.86 80.15
CA ASN A 941 -4.67 -0.32 79.92
C ASN A 941 -5.04 -0.34 78.43
N ALA A 942 -4.11 0.02 77.54
CA ALA A 942 -4.33 0.00 76.09
C ALA A 942 -4.51 -1.42 75.54
N ALA A 943 -3.80 -2.42 76.09
CA ALA A 943 -3.96 -3.84 75.76
C ALA A 943 -5.37 -4.36 76.14
N GLN A 944 -5.88 -3.96 77.30
CA GLN A 944 -7.25 -4.28 77.72
C GLN A 944 -8.28 -3.60 76.82
N ALA A 945 -8.12 -2.30 76.56
CA ALA A 945 -9.01 -1.53 75.70
C ALA A 945 -9.05 -2.01 74.24
N LEU A 946 -8.01 -2.70 73.75
CA LEU A 946 -8.03 -3.39 72.45
C LEU A 946 -8.99 -4.58 72.43
N LYS A 947 -9.05 -5.37 73.51
CA LYS A 947 -10.01 -6.45 73.67
C LYS A 947 -11.42 -5.90 73.86
N ASP A 948 -11.59 -4.86 74.68
CA ASP A 948 -12.89 -4.22 74.93
C ASP A 948 -13.46 -3.56 73.66
N GLY A 949 -12.58 -2.99 72.81
CA GLY A 949 -12.92 -2.51 71.47
C GLY A 949 -13.13 -3.62 70.42
N GLY A 950 -12.98 -4.89 70.79
CA GLY A 950 -13.24 -6.04 69.91
C GLY A 950 -12.20 -6.27 68.82
N TYR A 951 -10.91 -5.98 69.07
CA TYR A 951 -9.84 -6.25 68.10
C TYR A 951 -9.62 -7.76 67.88
N ALA A 952 -9.75 -8.57 68.94
CA ALA A 952 -9.62 -10.01 68.94
C ALA A 952 -10.64 -10.66 69.89
N THR A 953 -11.02 -11.90 69.62
CA THR A 953 -11.95 -12.70 70.44
C THR A 953 -11.27 -13.58 71.49
N ASP A 954 -9.93 -13.69 71.44
CA ASP A 954 -9.12 -14.41 72.43
C ASP A 954 -9.26 -13.75 73.82
N PRO A 955 -9.72 -14.47 74.86
CA PRO A 955 -9.85 -13.90 76.20
C PRO A 955 -8.51 -13.49 76.82
N ASP A 956 -7.41 -14.14 76.45
CA ASP A 956 -6.07 -13.86 76.97
C ASP A 956 -5.31 -12.82 76.13
N TYR A 957 -5.91 -12.28 75.06
CA TYR A 957 -5.25 -11.37 74.11
C TYR A 957 -4.50 -10.18 74.78
N PRO A 958 -5.06 -9.47 75.79
CA PRO A 958 -4.33 -8.43 76.51
C PRO A 958 -3.07 -8.96 77.20
N LYS A 959 -3.17 -10.11 77.87
CA LYS A 959 -2.03 -10.79 78.51
C LYS A 959 -1.00 -11.23 77.47
N ASN A 960 -1.47 -11.82 76.36
CA ASN A 960 -0.65 -12.26 75.24
C ASN A 960 0.12 -11.11 74.57
N LEU A 961 -0.34 -9.86 74.68
CA LEU A 961 0.40 -8.65 74.26
C LEU A 961 1.34 -8.13 75.36
N ILE A 962 0.90 -8.07 76.61
CA ILE A 962 1.67 -7.59 77.77
C ILE A 962 2.90 -8.49 78.01
N ASP A 963 2.74 -9.80 78.03
CA ASP A 963 3.83 -10.77 78.21
C ASP A 963 4.90 -10.61 77.11
N ARG A 964 4.48 -10.24 75.88
CA ARG A 964 5.37 -9.97 74.74
C ARG A 964 6.17 -8.68 74.95
N ILE A 965 5.51 -7.63 75.44
CA ILE A 965 6.12 -6.33 75.74
C ILE A 965 7.18 -6.49 76.82
N VAL A 966 6.84 -7.17 77.92
CA VAL A 966 7.77 -7.48 79.01
C VAL A 966 8.92 -8.36 78.52
N LYS A 967 8.62 -9.47 77.83
CA LYS A 967 9.64 -10.44 77.38
C LYS A 967 10.71 -9.78 76.49
N TYR A 968 10.29 -9.00 75.48
CA TYR A 968 11.21 -8.41 74.51
C TYR A 968 11.63 -6.97 74.84
N ARG A 969 11.25 -6.45 76.02
CA ARG A 969 11.51 -5.06 76.47
C ARG A 969 11.00 -3.98 75.51
N LEU A 970 9.80 -4.20 74.95
CA LEU A 970 9.14 -3.25 74.05
C LEU A 970 8.63 -1.99 74.78
N ASP A 971 8.58 -2.01 76.12
CA ASP A 971 8.32 -0.85 76.98
C ASP A 971 9.28 0.31 76.70
N THR A 972 10.51 -0.01 76.28
CA THR A 972 11.54 0.98 75.92
C THR A 972 11.19 1.82 74.68
N LEU A 973 10.11 1.49 73.97
CA LEU A 973 9.63 2.24 72.81
C LEU A 973 8.69 3.39 73.16
N ASP A 974 7.98 3.35 74.29
CA ASP A 974 6.88 4.27 74.59
C ASP A 974 7.31 5.70 74.92
#